data_AF-A0A2E9R0F9-F1
#
_entry.id   AF-A0A2E9R0F9-F1
#
_cell.length_a   1.000
_cell.length_b   1.000
_cell.length_c   1.000
_cell.angle_alpha   90.00
_cell.angle_beta   90.00
_cell.angle_gamma   90.00
#
_symmetry.space_group_name_H-M   'P 1'
#
loop_
_entity.id
_entity.type
_entity.pdbx_description
1 polymer ?
#
loop_
_entity_poly.entity_id
_entity_poly.type
_entity_poly.pdbx_seq_one_letter_code
_entity_poly.pdbx_strand_id
1 'polypeptide(L)'
;MRPHIVSALFRKEMLDVLRDRRTIMIMVLLPIVLYPLFGILASQARMAQQSQIKKTKYSIGVLQGPLPHKLQEHILKSDYLVAITHPKRWRQDLQKGQFALVVELSTKPQFTHKKKSASRPTTRTTRPATPTTTSSQQQTGAHPNLLLTLHYASTKESSYAVLKRFKKAMREYSKLAVKARLQRIGLTESIVHPIKAKQKDIIKDDSRGRFFLAKLFPLLMILMTVMGAFYPAIDLTAGEKERGTLETLLTAPVTPLEIVAGKYMTVTCIAMVTGALNLLSLWFTFSHGIRLAGRETSLSLGLNGFHMLAIFGYLFLIAALSSAIMMSIAAFARSFKEGQNYVTPAYLLCLVPTMMATLPGSKPSLLNSFIPIVNIAFSIKGTLEGTIHASYVLNTIISMGIFITGTLMFASKLFAHEQVLFREGDVSILGMFSVKEGLKRQTPTMTEAWTLLSIAFLLLFYVGTTAQKASPAWGLAITLWGCILLPSLLMAKMRKLNMKETFRFKAFSAWMIPGIILLMLGAAPLVSALSEFIASTTMPGWKQFLQEAQKSFSIKNFGISLPLFYILIAVSPGICEEILFRGFLQTTFEKYMKPWTAILLAAFLFGAFHLSIYRLIPTTILGVIMGWLCYRSGSIFPAMLAHMLNNAFSITLSTLVERKIITQAQLEQMPWWFLVLAGISMITGMFIILQTSTPQKDQKAPLQTPQ
;
A
#
# COMPACT_ATOMS: atom_id res chain seq x y z
N MET A 1 -27.93 -13.95 -29.20
CA MET A 1 -28.70 -14.02 -27.94
C MET A 1 -30.13 -13.62 -28.22
N ARG A 2 -31.11 -14.37 -27.71
CA ARG A 2 -32.54 -14.06 -27.83
C ARG A 2 -32.97 -13.17 -26.65
N PRO A 3 -33.36 -11.89 -26.88
CA PRO A 3 -33.63 -10.95 -25.79
C PRO A 3 -34.79 -11.38 -24.86
N HIS A 4 -35.81 -12.01 -25.43
CA HIS A 4 -36.97 -12.48 -24.65
C HIS A 4 -36.59 -13.58 -23.65
N ILE A 5 -35.65 -14.47 -24.00
CA ILE A 5 -35.16 -15.52 -23.09
C ILE A 5 -34.34 -14.91 -21.96
N VAL A 6 -33.43 -13.99 -22.29
CA VAL A 6 -32.60 -13.29 -21.28
C VAL A 6 -33.50 -12.52 -20.31
N SER A 7 -34.54 -11.85 -20.82
CA SER A 7 -35.52 -11.16 -19.98
C SER A 7 -36.32 -12.10 -19.09
N ALA A 8 -36.74 -13.26 -19.61
CA ALA A 8 -37.45 -14.28 -18.82
C ALA A 8 -36.55 -14.83 -17.69
N LEU A 9 -35.29 -15.14 -18.00
CA LEU A 9 -34.30 -15.56 -17.01
C LEU A 9 -34.09 -14.48 -15.96
N PHE A 10 -33.81 -13.24 -16.37
CA PHE A 10 -33.65 -12.11 -15.46
C PHE A 10 -34.86 -11.95 -14.50
N ARG A 11 -36.09 -12.05 -15.01
CA ARG A 11 -37.31 -11.97 -14.18
C ARG A 11 -37.38 -13.13 -13.18
N LYS A 12 -37.11 -14.35 -13.62
CA LYS A 12 -37.06 -15.54 -12.74
C LYS A 12 -36.05 -15.32 -11.62
N GLU A 13 -34.81 -14.97 -11.97
CA GLU A 13 -33.72 -14.82 -10.99
C GLU A 13 -33.99 -13.67 -10.02
N MET A 14 -34.52 -12.53 -10.50
CA MET A 14 -34.92 -11.42 -9.64
C MET A 14 -36.01 -11.82 -8.64
N LEU A 15 -37.02 -12.59 -9.08
CA LEU A 15 -38.08 -13.08 -8.19
C LEU A 15 -37.54 -14.03 -7.12
N ASP A 16 -36.61 -14.91 -7.47
CA ASP A 16 -35.99 -15.82 -6.53
C ASP A 16 -35.18 -15.06 -5.47
N VAL A 17 -34.40 -14.06 -5.87
CA VAL A 17 -33.66 -13.22 -4.91
C VAL A 17 -34.60 -12.40 -4.01
N LEU A 18 -35.69 -11.85 -4.57
CA LEU A 18 -36.68 -11.10 -3.80
C LEU A 18 -37.49 -11.96 -2.82
N ARG A 19 -37.43 -13.29 -2.95
CA ARG A 19 -38.02 -14.22 -1.97
C ARG A 19 -37.06 -14.56 -0.83
N ASP A 20 -35.75 -14.42 -1.03
CA ASP A 20 -34.75 -14.65 0.00
C ASP A 20 -34.64 -13.44 0.96
N ARG A 21 -35.37 -13.56 2.07
CA ARG A 21 -35.38 -12.57 3.16
C ARG A 21 -33.99 -12.31 3.74
N ARG A 22 -33.12 -13.32 3.79
CA ARG A 22 -31.77 -13.18 4.35
C ARG A 22 -30.93 -12.28 3.47
N THR A 23 -30.96 -12.54 2.17
CA THR A 23 -30.27 -11.74 1.18
C THR A 23 -30.80 -10.31 1.22
N ILE A 24 -32.11 -10.09 1.13
CA ILE A 24 -32.70 -8.73 1.18
C ILE A 24 -32.33 -7.99 2.48
N MET A 25 -32.41 -8.65 3.64
CA MET A 25 -32.07 -8.04 4.92
C MET A 25 -30.62 -7.56 4.92
N ILE A 26 -29.66 -8.41 4.54
CA ILE A 26 -28.25 -8.01 4.51
C ILE A 26 -28.02 -6.88 3.49
N MET A 27 -28.65 -6.96 2.32
CA MET A 27 -28.44 -6.02 1.23
C MET A 27 -29.04 -4.63 1.44
N VAL A 28 -30.17 -4.55 2.16
CA VAL A 28 -30.89 -3.31 2.42
C VAL A 28 -30.52 -2.74 3.79
N LEU A 29 -30.54 -3.56 4.83
CA LEU A 29 -30.35 -3.09 6.21
C LEU A 29 -28.92 -2.62 6.44
N LEU A 30 -27.93 -3.36 5.94
CA LEU A 30 -26.52 -3.08 6.27
C LEU A 30 -26.06 -1.70 5.73
N PRO A 31 -26.31 -1.30 4.47
CA PRO A 31 -25.96 0.05 4.01
C PRO A 31 -26.72 1.17 4.72
N ILE A 32 -27.98 0.94 5.08
CA ILE A 32 -28.82 1.94 5.76
C ILE A 32 -28.33 2.19 7.19
N VAL A 33 -27.93 1.14 7.92
CA VAL A 33 -27.51 1.25 9.32
C VAL A 33 -26.04 1.68 9.46
N LEU A 34 -25.18 1.28 8.53
CA LEU A 34 -23.73 1.45 8.68
C LEU A 34 -23.30 2.92 8.72
N TYR A 35 -23.86 3.79 7.86
CA TYR A 35 -23.46 5.20 7.83
C TYR A 35 -23.90 6.01 9.06
N PRO A 36 -25.15 5.91 9.54
CA PRO A 36 -25.54 6.50 10.81
C PRO A 36 -24.66 6.02 11.96
N LEU A 37 -24.41 4.72 12.04
CA LEU A 37 -23.55 4.13 13.06
C LEU A 37 -22.12 4.69 13.00
N PHE A 38 -21.52 4.72 11.81
CA PHE A 38 -20.19 5.29 11.60
C PHE A 38 -20.16 6.79 11.94
N GLY A 39 -21.21 7.53 11.57
CA GLY A 39 -21.37 8.95 11.91
C GLY A 39 -21.41 9.18 13.42
N ILE A 40 -22.19 8.39 14.16
CA ILE A 40 -22.27 8.42 15.63
C ILE A 40 -20.91 8.07 16.23
N LEU A 41 -20.28 6.97 15.81
CA LEU A 41 -18.96 6.55 16.32
C LEU A 41 -17.88 7.60 16.04
N ALA A 42 -17.86 8.20 14.84
CA ALA A 42 -16.91 9.25 14.49
C ALA A 42 -17.16 10.56 15.26
N SER A 43 -18.42 10.86 15.60
CA SER A 43 -18.79 11.99 16.46
C SER A 43 -18.35 11.74 17.90
N GLN A 44 -18.65 10.56 18.44
CA GLN A 44 -18.21 10.13 19.78
C GLN A 44 -16.69 10.10 19.90
N ALA A 45 -15.98 9.53 18.92
CA ALA A 45 -14.52 9.54 18.88
C ALA A 45 -13.96 10.96 18.87
N ARG A 46 -14.57 11.89 18.12
CA ARG A 46 -14.19 13.31 18.13
C ARG A 46 -14.48 13.99 19.47
N MET A 47 -15.63 13.74 20.08
CA MET A 47 -15.97 14.27 21.41
C MET A 47 -15.04 13.70 22.48
N ALA A 48 -14.69 12.41 22.42
CA ALA A 48 -13.71 11.77 23.27
C ALA A 48 -12.32 12.39 23.08
N GLN A 49 -11.89 12.60 21.83
CA GLN A 49 -10.62 13.27 21.51
C GLN A 49 -10.60 14.72 22.02
N GLN A 50 -11.66 15.50 21.79
CA GLN A 50 -11.76 16.88 22.25
C GLN A 50 -11.85 16.98 23.78
N SER A 51 -12.59 16.08 24.43
CA SER A 51 -12.73 16.07 25.88
C SER A 51 -11.44 15.62 26.57
N GLN A 52 -10.71 14.63 26.03
CA GLN A 52 -9.36 14.32 26.52
C GLN A 52 -8.39 15.49 26.33
N ILE A 53 -8.46 16.19 25.19
CA ILE A 53 -7.61 17.36 24.92
C ILE A 53 -7.88 18.51 25.91
N LYS A 54 -9.14 18.71 26.32
CA LYS A 54 -9.58 19.78 27.23
C LYS A 54 -9.45 19.43 28.72
N LYS A 55 -9.63 18.16 29.12
CA LYS A 55 -9.60 17.74 30.53
C LYS A 55 -8.21 17.34 31.03
N THR A 56 -7.30 16.93 30.14
CA THR A 56 -5.97 16.46 30.57
C THR A 56 -5.03 17.61 30.82
N LYS A 57 -4.89 17.91 32.10
CA LYS A 57 -4.09 18.96 32.69
C LYS A 57 -2.68 18.37 32.93
N TYR A 58 -1.65 18.89 32.27
CA TYR A 58 -0.29 18.31 32.30
C TYR A 58 0.69 19.10 33.18
N SER A 59 1.64 18.38 33.81
CA SER A 59 2.71 18.95 34.64
C SER A 59 4.02 19.11 33.87
N ILE A 60 4.72 20.22 34.10
CA ILE A 60 6.03 20.53 33.49
C ILE A 60 7.11 20.52 34.59
N GLY A 61 8.20 19.80 34.34
CA GLY A 61 9.38 19.83 35.19
C GLY A 61 10.37 20.93 34.76
N VAL A 62 11.00 21.63 35.69
CA VAL A 62 12.08 22.59 35.42
C VAL A 62 13.33 22.20 36.20
N LEU A 63 14.48 22.06 35.50
CA LEU A 63 15.69 21.49 36.11
C LEU A 63 16.59 22.50 36.82
N GLN A 64 16.70 23.74 36.34
CA GLN A 64 17.64 24.72 36.87
C GLN A 64 17.08 26.15 36.76
N GLY A 65 17.01 26.86 37.89
CA GLY A 65 16.54 28.24 38.00
C GLY A 65 15.02 28.41 37.79
N PRO A 66 14.40 29.48 38.35
CA PRO A 66 13.01 29.80 38.05
C PRO A 66 12.88 30.28 36.59
N LEU A 67 11.84 29.83 35.90
CA LEU A 67 11.44 30.46 34.65
C LEU A 67 11.13 31.96 34.92
N PRO A 68 11.45 32.88 34.00
CA PRO A 68 11.11 34.28 34.16
C PRO A 68 9.62 34.45 34.52
N HIS A 69 9.30 35.23 35.55
CA HIS A 69 7.93 35.34 36.11
C HIS A 69 6.86 35.62 35.03
N LYS A 70 7.16 36.47 34.05
CA LYS A 70 6.23 36.77 32.94
C LYS A 70 6.03 35.61 31.98
N LEU A 71 7.05 34.77 31.78
CA LEU A 71 6.93 33.53 30.99
C LEU A 71 6.14 32.48 31.77
N GLN A 72 6.39 32.38 33.07
CA GLN A 72 5.66 31.50 33.98
C GLN A 72 4.16 31.85 34.00
N GLU A 73 3.82 33.13 34.11
CA GLU A 73 2.45 33.64 34.09
C GLU A 73 1.76 33.36 32.74
N HIS A 74 2.46 33.54 31.61
CA HIS A 74 1.90 33.24 30.27
C HIS A 74 1.66 31.74 30.04
N ILE A 75 2.52 30.90 30.63
CA ILE A 75 2.38 29.44 30.62
C ILE A 75 1.21 29.00 31.52
N LEU A 76 1.07 29.58 32.72
CA LEU A 76 0.00 29.26 33.68
C LEU A 76 -1.37 29.83 33.28
N LYS A 77 -1.41 30.95 32.55
CA LYS A 77 -2.63 31.51 31.93
C LYS A 77 -3.14 30.69 30.76
N SER A 78 -2.33 29.78 30.21
CA SER A 78 -2.85 28.81 29.25
C SER A 78 -3.60 27.73 30.04
N ASP A 79 -4.91 27.60 29.83
CA ASP A 79 -5.84 26.70 30.56
C ASP A 79 -5.46 25.20 30.60
N TYR A 80 -4.30 24.83 30.05
CA TYR A 80 -3.89 23.48 29.66
C TYR A 80 -2.67 22.95 30.44
N LEU A 81 -2.14 23.70 31.43
CA LEU A 81 -0.94 23.38 32.21
C LEU A 81 -1.18 23.59 33.72
N VAL A 82 -0.70 22.67 34.56
CA VAL A 82 -1.12 22.58 35.98
C VAL A 82 -0.09 23.11 36.96
N ALA A 83 1.19 22.76 36.76
CA ALA A 83 2.22 23.02 37.75
C ALA A 83 3.61 23.01 37.11
N ILE A 84 4.47 23.89 37.62
CA ILE A 84 5.91 23.91 37.37
C ILE A 84 6.58 23.41 38.64
N THR A 85 7.27 22.29 38.56
CA THR A 85 7.94 21.65 39.71
C THR A 85 9.38 21.28 39.38
N HIS A 86 10.21 21.08 40.39
CA HIS A 86 11.61 20.70 40.23
C HIS A 86 11.81 19.18 40.43
N PRO A 87 11.92 18.38 39.36
CA PRO A 87 12.03 16.93 39.47
C PRO A 87 13.43 16.47 39.92
N LYS A 88 13.50 15.62 40.96
CA LYS A 88 14.75 15.00 41.43
C LYS A 88 15.23 13.84 40.52
N ARG A 89 14.33 13.10 39.85
CA ARG A 89 14.64 11.97 38.94
C ARG A 89 13.95 12.11 37.57
N TRP A 90 14.12 13.28 36.95
CA TRP A 90 13.38 13.71 35.76
C TRP A 90 13.34 12.74 34.58
N ARG A 91 14.41 11.95 34.33
CA ARG A 91 14.43 10.96 33.23
C ARG A 91 13.46 9.81 33.47
N GLN A 92 13.42 9.27 34.69
CA GLN A 92 12.50 8.20 35.08
C GLN A 92 11.07 8.73 35.17
N ASP A 93 10.89 9.95 35.67
CA ASP A 93 9.57 10.56 35.86
C ASP A 93 8.93 10.95 34.51
N LEU A 94 9.73 11.39 33.53
CA LEU A 94 9.30 11.62 32.14
C LEU A 94 8.94 10.29 31.45
N GLN A 95 9.72 9.23 31.67
CA GLN A 95 9.42 7.88 31.15
C GLN A 95 8.20 7.24 31.81
N LYS A 96 7.93 7.50 33.10
CA LYS A 96 6.72 7.07 33.81
C LYS A 96 5.51 7.95 33.51
N GLY A 97 5.72 9.14 32.94
CA GLY A 97 4.65 10.05 32.53
C GLY A 97 4.14 10.96 33.65
N GLN A 98 4.89 11.07 34.75
CA GLN A 98 4.61 12.02 35.82
C GLN A 98 4.88 13.47 35.38
N PHE A 99 5.83 13.66 34.46
CA PHE A 99 6.02 14.92 33.72
C PHE A 99 5.76 14.69 32.24
N ALA A 100 5.08 15.64 31.61
CA ALA A 100 4.88 15.61 30.16
C ALA A 100 6.01 16.34 29.41
N LEU A 101 6.71 17.27 30.05
CA LEU A 101 7.83 18.00 29.47
C LEU A 101 8.78 18.40 30.59
N VAL A 102 10.09 18.29 30.33
CA VAL A 102 11.12 18.79 31.25
C VAL A 102 11.94 19.86 30.54
N VAL A 103 12.10 21.01 31.19
CA VAL A 103 12.75 22.20 30.65
C VAL A 103 14.04 22.47 31.42
N GLU A 104 15.12 22.68 30.69
CA GLU A 104 16.43 23.02 31.24
C GLU A 104 16.85 24.41 30.75
N LEU A 105 17.17 25.30 31.69
CA LEU A 105 17.71 26.62 31.39
C LEU A 105 19.24 26.54 31.37
N SER A 106 19.87 27.04 30.31
CA SER A 106 21.31 27.20 30.25
C SER A 106 21.67 28.69 30.20
N THR A 107 22.26 29.19 31.28
CA THR A 107 22.84 30.54 31.34
C THR A 107 24.34 30.45 31.05
N LYS A 108 24.74 30.27 29.78
CA LYS A 108 26.13 30.50 29.38
C LYS A 108 26.24 31.85 28.64
N PRO A 109 27.15 32.75 29.04
CA PRO A 109 27.43 33.96 28.28
C PRO A 109 28.41 33.60 27.15
N GLN A 110 28.00 33.76 25.88
CA GLN A 110 28.95 33.76 24.76
C GLN A 110 28.54 34.78 23.70
N PHE A 111 29.14 35.95 23.79
CA PHE A 111 29.79 36.61 22.65
C PHE A 111 31.11 37.17 23.17
N THR A 112 32.14 36.32 23.29
CA THR A 112 33.52 36.81 23.40
C THR A 112 33.95 37.28 22.02
N HIS A 113 33.81 38.58 21.75
CA HIS A 113 34.50 39.19 20.63
C HIS A 113 36.02 39.03 20.85
N LYS A 114 36.63 38.06 20.17
CA LYS A 114 38.08 38.07 19.92
C LYS A 114 38.37 39.35 19.13
N LYS A 115 38.88 40.39 19.79
CA LYS A 115 39.53 41.53 19.13
C LYS A 115 40.71 40.97 18.32
N LYS A 116 40.52 40.74 17.02
CA LYS A 116 41.65 40.70 16.10
C LYS A 116 42.22 42.11 16.04
N SER A 117 43.46 42.26 16.51
CA SER A 117 44.32 43.40 16.19
C SER A 117 44.34 43.55 14.67
N ALA A 118 43.73 44.62 14.17
CA ALA A 118 43.92 45.08 12.82
C ALA A 118 44.79 46.33 12.91
N SER A 119 45.95 46.24 12.29
CA SER A 119 46.93 47.31 12.10
C SER A 119 46.28 48.56 11.49
N ARG A 120 46.69 49.72 12.01
CA ARG A 120 46.45 51.05 11.44
C ARG A 120 46.87 51.11 9.97
N PRO A 121 46.18 51.92 9.18
CA PRO A 121 46.89 53.01 8.51
C PRO A 121 46.31 54.37 8.89
N THR A 122 47.23 55.30 9.10
CA THR A 122 47.04 56.73 9.32
C THR A 122 46.51 57.45 8.08
N THR A 123 45.56 58.35 8.26
CA THR A 123 45.51 59.65 7.55
C THR A 123 44.65 60.63 8.35
N ARG A 124 45.05 61.90 8.29
CA ARG A 124 44.81 62.97 9.26
C ARG A 124 44.22 64.17 8.51
N THR A 125 43.08 64.70 8.96
CA THR A 125 42.55 66.06 8.67
C THR A 125 41.51 66.40 9.75
N THR A 126 41.83 67.11 10.84
CA THR A 126 41.84 68.58 11.11
C THR A 126 40.48 69.29 11.29
N ARG A 127 40.06 69.39 12.59
CA ARG A 127 39.42 70.50 13.36
C ARG A 127 37.95 70.93 13.12
N PRO A 128 37.26 71.63 14.09
CA PRO A 128 37.50 71.83 15.54
C PRO A 128 36.26 71.56 16.46
N ALA A 129 36.51 71.58 17.79
CA ALA A 129 35.59 71.32 18.92
C ALA A 129 34.58 72.45 19.20
N THR A 130 33.39 72.20 19.80
CA THR A 130 33.08 72.27 21.26
C THR A 130 31.54 72.08 21.49
N PRO A 131 30.99 71.96 22.72
CA PRO A 131 31.46 71.27 23.93
C PRO A 131 30.39 70.31 24.54
N THR A 132 30.84 69.40 25.43
CA THR A 132 30.13 68.75 26.55
C THR A 132 28.61 68.49 26.48
N THR A 133 28.25 67.21 26.43
CA THR A 133 27.26 66.63 27.38
C THR A 133 27.72 65.26 27.84
N THR A 134 28.11 65.22 29.10
CA THR A 134 28.10 64.13 30.07
C THR A 134 27.68 62.77 29.51
N SER A 135 28.64 61.86 29.37
CA SER A 135 28.40 60.44 29.19
C SER A 135 27.68 59.90 30.43
N SER A 136 26.36 59.95 30.45
CA SER A 136 25.59 59.04 31.28
C SER A 136 25.88 57.64 30.77
N GLN A 137 26.67 56.88 31.52
CA GLN A 137 26.72 55.43 31.43
C GLN A 137 25.30 54.90 31.68
N GLN A 138 24.45 54.92 30.65
CA GLN A 138 23.28 54.06 30.65
C GLN A 138 23.81 52.65 30.42
N GLN A 139 23.96 51.93 31.51
CA GLN A 139 23.98 50.48 31.54
C GLN A 139 22.88 50.00 30.58
N THR A 140 23.27 49.55 29.39
CA THR A 140 22.42 48.76 28.53
C THR A 140 22.17 47.47 29.30
N GLY A 141 21.08 47.44 30.06
CA GLY A 141 20.65 46.27 30.82
C GLY A 141 20.55 45.09 29.87
N ALA A 142 21.60 44.27 29.85
CA ALA A 142 21.69 43.07 29.05
C ALA A 142 20.64 42.10 29.60
N HIS A 143 19.46 42.07 28.99
CA HIS A 143 18.52 40.98 29.24
C HIS A 143 19.11 39.74 28.58
N PRO A 144 19.58 38.73 29.33
CA PRO A 144 20.26 37.59 28.76
C PRO A 144 19.33 36.85 27.78
N ASN A 145 19.86 36.47 26.62
CA ASN A 145 19.15 35.57 25.72
C ASN A 145 19.00 34.22 26.44
N LEU A 146 17.74 33.82 26.68
CA LEU A 146 17.43 32.61 27.43
C LEU A 146 17.56 31.40 26.49
N LEU A 147 18.53 30.52 26.73
CA LEU A 147 18.64 29.25 26.02
C LEU A 147 17.89 28.17 26.80
N LEU A 148 16.91 27.54 26.15
CA LEU A 148 16.07 26.48 26.73
C LEU A 148 16.27 25.16 25.99
N THR A 149 16.61 24.12 26.72
CA THR A 149 16.62 22.73 26.22
C THR A 149 15.33 22.04 26.67
N LEU A 150 14.61 21.42 25.72
CA LEU A 150 13.31 20.79 25.96
C LEU A 150 13.43 19.27 25.84
N HIS A 151 13.27 18.57 26.97
CA HIS A 151 13.32 17.11 27.05
C HIS A 151 11.89 16.54 27.03
N TYR A 152 11.60 15.68 26.07
CA TYR A 152 10.28 15.08 25.85
C TYR A 152 10.39 13.61 25.40
N ALA A 153 9.35 12.81 25.64
CA ALA A 153 9.27 11.43 25.20
C ALA A 153 8.42 11.32 23.93
N SER A 154 9.05 11.06 22.77
CA SER A 154 8.34 10.93 21.48
C SER A 154 7.38 9.75 21.42
N THR A 155 7.59 8.74 22.26
CA THR A 155 6.72 7.55 22.39
C THR A 155 5.44 7.81 23.19
N LYS A 156 5.29 9.00 23.80
CA LYS A 156 4.11 9.38 24.57
C LYS A 156 3.40 10.57 23.94
N GLU A 157 2.15 10.35 23.54
CA GLU A 157 1.31 11.37 22.90
C GLU A 157 1.12 12.61 23.80
N SER A 158 0.98 12.41 25.12
CA SER A 158 0.90 13.49 26.11
C SER A 158 2.14 14.39 26.11
N SER A 159 3.34 13.81 26.00
CA SER A 159 4.60 14.55 26.02
C SER A 159 4.81 15.36 24.75
N TYR A 160 4.48 14.78 23.60
CA TYR A 160 4.52 15.47 22.31
C TYR A 160 3.46 16.60 22.21
N ALA A 161 2.25 16.37 22.72
CA ALA A 161 1.20 17.38 22.77
C ALA A 161 1.60 18.58 23.63
N VAL A 162 2.20 18.35 24.80
CA VAL A 162 2.70 19.41 25.69
C VAL A 162 3.88 20.15 25.07
N LEU A 163 4.81 19.46 24.39
CA LEU A 163 5.90 20.11 23.66
C LEU A 163 5.38 21.11 22.62
N LYS A 164 4.37 20.71 21.81
CA LYS A 164 3.77 21.57 20.78
C LYS A 164 3.11 22.80 21.39
N ARG A 165 2.41 22.63 22.52
CA ARG A 165 1.77 23.71 23.28
C ARG A 165 2.80 24.66 23.90
N PHE A 166 3.82 24.12 24.57
CA PHE A 166 4.91 24.88 25.18
C PHE A 166 5.67 25.72 24.14
N LYS A 167 5.99 25.15 22.97
CA LYS A 167 6.58 25.91 21.85
C LYS A 167 5.68 27.02 21.32
N LYS A 168 4.35 26.90 21.43
CA LYS A 168 3.41 27.97 21.06
C LYS A 168 3.46 29.11 22.10
N ALA A 169 3.33 28.79 23.38
CA ALA A 169 3.42 29.77 24.47
C ALA A 169 4.76 30.52 24.48
N MET A 170 5.88 29.80 24.27
CA MET A 170 7.21 30.40 24.11
C MET A 170 7.30 31.40 22.96
N ARG A 171 6.67 31.10 21.82
CA ARG A 171 6.64 32.01 20.66
C ARG A 171 5.82 33.26 20.94
N GLU A 172 4.71 33.14 21.65
CA GLU A 172 3.89 34.28 22.06
C GLU A 172 4.61 35.17 23.08
N TYR A 173 5.20 34.57 24.11
CA TYR A 173 6.02 35.31 25.07
C TYR A 173 7.21 36.00 24.41
N SER A 174 7.91 35.31 23.49
CA SER A 174 9.02 35.90 22.74
C SER A 174 8.58 37.13 21.96
N LYS A 175 7.41 37.09 21.29
CA LYS A 175 6.83 38.27 20.62
C LYS A 175 6.55 39.42 21.58
N LEU A 176 5.96 39.14 22.74
CA LEU A 176 5.68 40.17 23.76
C LEU A 176 6.97 40.78 24.32
N ALA A 177 7.98 39.96 24.60
CA ALA A 177 9.27 40.41 25.10
C ALA A 177 10.04 41.25 24.07
N VAL A 178 10.02 40.84 22.81
CA VAL A 178 10.58 41.61 21.69
C VAL A 178 9.86 42.95 21.56
N LYS A 179 8.52 42.97 21.55
CA LYS A 179 7.73 44.20 21.47
C LYS A 179 8.05 45.17 22.60
N ALA A 180 8.14 44.69 23.84
CA ALA A 180 8.49 45.52 24.99
C ALA A 180 9.93 46.07 24.92
N ARG A 181 10.89 45.30 24.35
CA ARG A 181 12.27 45.76 24.13
C ARG A 181 12.34 46.81 23.02
N LEU A 182 11.62 46.62 21.92
CA LEU A 182 11.57 47.57 20.80
C LEU A 182 10.95 48.92 21.22
N GLN A 183 9.85 48.88 21.99
CA GLN A 183 9.20 50.09 22.50
C GLN A 183 10.12 50.95 23.38
N ARG A 184 10.98 50.33 24.20
CA ARG A 184 11.95 51.06 25.04
C ARG A 184 13.03 51.79 24.24
N ILE A 185 13.33 51.32 23.04
CA ILE A 185 14.39 51.87 22.18
C ILE A 185 13.76 52.76 21.08
N GLY A 186 12.45 53.02 21.15
CA GLY A 186 11.73 53.86 20.17
C GLY A 186 11.59 53.22 18.78
N LEU A 187 11.80 51.90 18.66
CA LEU A 187 11.77 51.17 17.40
C LEU A 187 10.40 50.51 17.16
N THR A 188 9.92 50.54 15.92
CA THR A 188 8.61 49.99 15.53
C THR A 188 8.67 48.47 15.30
N GLU A 189 7.54 47.79 15.58
CA GLU A 189 7.38 46.33 15.48
C GLU A 189 7.62 45.78 14.04
N SER A 190 7.53 46.65 13.03
CA SER A 190 7.81 46.34 11.62
C SER A 190 9.25 45.94 11.34
N ILE A 191 10.21 46.30 12.20
CA ILE A 191 11.64 45.99 12.00
C ILE A 191 11.94 44.50 12.26
N VAL A 192 11.22 43.87 13.20
CA VAL A 192 11.46 42.47 13.59
C VAL A 192 10.49 41.49 12.92
N HIS A 193 9.30 41.97 12.57
CA HIS A 193 8.31 41.20 11.82
C HIS A 193 7.89 41.98 10.56
N PRO A 194 8.81 42.13 9.57
CA PRO A 194 8.55 42.89 8.35
C PRO A 194 7.44 42.27 7.48
N ILE A 195 7.13 40.99 7.69
CA ILE A 195 6.09 40.25 6.97
C ILE A 195 4.93 39.95 7.91
N LYS A 196 3.79 40.62 7.71
CA LYS A 196 2.51 40.29 8.34
C LYS A 196 1.64 39.52 7.34
N ALA A 197 1.69 38.19 7.41
CA ALA A 197 0.81 37.34 6.62
C ALA A 197 -0.61 37.34 7.23
N LYS A 198 -1.57 37.99 6.57
CA LYS A 198 -3.00 37.79 6.84
C LYS A 198 -3.44 36.51 6.12
N GLN A 199 -3.73 35.46 6.89
CA GLN A 199 -4.37 34.27 6.35
C GLN A 199 -5.86 34.56 6.19
N LYS A 200 -6.30 34.77 4.95
CA LYS A 200 -7.70 34.78 4.58
C LYS A 200 -8.00 33.42 3.98
N ASP A 201 -8.83 32.62 4.65
CA ASP A 201 -9.34 31.38 4.06
C ASP A 201 -10.28 31.82 2.92
N ILE A 202 -9.84 31.62 1.68
CA ILE A 202 -10.57 32.03 0.47
C ILE A 202 -11.74 31.07 0.24
N ILE A 203 -11.69 29.88 0.84
CA ILE A 203 -12.64 28.80 0.63
C ILE A 203 -13.71 28.84 1.73
N LYS A 204 -14.97 29.10 1.34
CA LYS A 204 -16.15 29.04 2.23
C LYS A 204 -16.16 27.73 3.04
N ASP A 205 -16.57 27.81 4.32
CA ASP A 205 -16.58 26.70 5.31
C ASP A 205 -17.22 25.39 4.80
N ASP A 206 -18.10 25.46 3.78
CA ASP A 206 -18.73 24.30 3.10
C ASP A 206 -17.72 23.30 2.48
N SER A 207 -16.52 23.74 2.09
CA SER A 207 -15.57 22.84 1.39
C SER A 207 -14.75 21.96 2.32
N ARG A 208 -14.70 22.29 3.62
CA ARG A 208 -14.01 21.44 4.62
C ARG A 208 -14.72 20.10 4.82
N GLY A 209 -16.05 20.10 4.69
CA GLY A 209 -16.85 18.88 4.66
C GLY A 209 -16.48 17.97 3.49
N ARG A 210 -16.50 18.53 2.27
CA ARG A 210 -16.15 17.84 1.01
C ARG A 210 -14.80 17.15 1.07
N PHE A 211 -13.78 17.85 1.60
CA PHE A 211 -12.44 17.28 1.74
C PHE A 211 -12.36 16.10 2.73
N PHE A 212 -13.16 16.12 3.80
CA PHE A 212 -13.22 14.99 4.73
C PHE A 212 -13.99 13.81 4.11
N LEU A 213 -15.09 14.10 3.40
CA LEU A 213 -15.92 13.11 2.74
C LEU A 213 -15.12 12.35 1.65
N ALA A 214 -14.33 13.06 0.85
CA ALA A 214 -13.52 12.49 -0.22
C ALA A 214 -12.47 11.47 0.25
N LYS A 215 -12.13 11.43 1.55
CA LYS A 215 -11.13 10.50 2.11
C LYS A 215 -11.66 9.11 2.42
N LEU A 216 -12.93 8.98 2.80
CA LEU A 216 -13.48 7.72 3.33
C LEU A 216 -14.67 7.19 2.51
N PHE A 217 -15.50 8.06 1.94
CA PHE A 217 -16.68 7.59 1.21
C PHE A 217 -16.39 6.81 -0.07
N PRO A 218 -15.34 7.11 -0.88
CA PRO A 218 -15.01 6.24 -2.00
C PRO A 218 -14.82 4.78 -1.58
N LEU A 219 -14.15 4.56 -0.44
CA LEU A 219 -13.96 3.22 0.13
C LEU A 219 -15.27 2.55 0.50
N LEU A 220 -16.12 3.23 1.26
CA LEU A 220 -17.39 2.68 1.72
C LEU A 220 -18.37 2.45 0.56
N MET A 221 -18.46 3.37 -0.40
CA MET A 221 -19.37 3.24 -1.54
C MET A 221 -18.99 2.07 -2.46
N ILE A 222 -17.70 1.93 -2.77
CA ILE A 222 -17.21 0.79 -3.57
C ILE A 222 -17.44 -0.50 -2.82
N LEU A 223 -17.00 -0.59 -1.56
CA LEU A 223 -17.05 -1.83 -0.79
C LEU A 223 -18.48 -2.35 -0.63
N MET A 224 -19.43 -1.48 -0.29
CA MET A 224 -20.83 -1.87 -0.14
C MET A 224 -21.47 -2.25 -1.49
N THR A 225 -21.10 -1.59 -2.58
CA THR A 225 -21.63 -1.93 -3.92
C THR A 225 -21.12 -3.30 -4.35
N VAL A 226 -19.83 -3.59 -4.13
CA VAL A 226 -19.24 -4.92 -4.36
C VAL A 226 -19.88 -5.98 -3.45
N MET A 227 -20.18 -5.64 -2.19
CA MET A 227 -20.90 -6.52 -1.27
C MET A 227 -22.33 -6.83 -1.76
N GLY A 228 -22.96 -5.89 -2.48
CA GLY A 228 -24.23 -6.15 -3.16
C GLY A 228 -24.13 -7.22 -4.25
N ALA A 229 -22.99 -7.36 -4.92
CA ALA A 229 -22.79 -8.47 -5.86
C ALA A 229 -22.43 -9.79 -5.16
N PHE A 230 -21.94 -9.74 -3.92
CA PHE A 230 -21.31 -10.87 -3.23
C PHE A 230 -22.25 -12.06 -3.03
N TYR A 231 -23.34 -11.88 -2.29
CA TYR A 231 -24.28 -12.98 -2.00
C TYR A 231 -25.08 -13.43 -3.22
N PRO A 232 -25.66 -12.53 -4.03
CA PRO A 232 -26.42 -12.94 -5.22
C PRO A 232 -25.58 -13.68 -6.25
N ALA A 233 -24.31 -13.31 -6.43
CA ALA A 233 -23.43 -14.05 -7.35
C ALA A 233 -23.19 -15.48 -6.90
N ILE A 234 -23.00 -15.72 -5.59
CA ILE A 234 -22.81 -17.06 -5.04
C ILE A 234 -24.11 -17.87 -5.17
N ASP A 235 -25.24 -17.25 -4.82
CA ASP A 235 -26.52 -17.95 -4.78
C ASP A 235 -26.98 -18.40 -6.18
N LEU A 236 -26.91 -17.48 -7.15
CA LEU A 236 -27.32 -17.73 -8.54
C LEU A 236 -26.37 -18.64 -9.32
N THR A 237 -25.23 -19.03 -8.74
CA THR A 237 -24.25 -19.91 -9.38
C THR A 237 -24.03 -21.17 -8.56
N ALA A 238 -23.20 -21.12 -7.53
CA ALA A 238 -22.92 -22.25 -6.64
C ALA A 238 -24.16 -22.70 -5.85
N GLY A 239 -25.03 -21.77 -5.46
CA GLY A 239 -26.25 -22.10 -4.72
C GLY A 239 -27.29 -22.85 -5.56
N GLU A 240 -27.44 -22.53 -6.85
CA GLU A 240 -28.28 -23.31 -7.76
C GLU A 240 -27.69 -24.68 -8.09
N LYS A 241 -26.37 -24.74 -8.21
CA LYS A 241 -25.64 -25.98 -8.42
C LYS A 241 -25.78 -26.94 -7.23
N GLU A 242 -25.72 -26.41 -6.01
CA GLU A 242 -25.97 -27.17 -4.78
C GLU A 242 -27.42 -27.70 -4.73
N ARG A 243 -28.37 -26.96 -5.28
CA ARG A 243 -29.79 -27.32 -5.32
C ARG A 243 -30.18 -28.25 -6.49
N GLY A 244 -29.27 -28.52 -7.42
CA GLY A 244 -29.56 -29.32 -8.61
C GLY A 244 -30.43 -28.61 -9.65
N THR A 245 -30.66 -27.30 -9.51
CA THR A 245 -31.56 -26.54 -10.41
C THR A 245 -30.83 -26.03 -11.65
N LEU A 246 -29.50 -25.96 -11.61
CA LEU A 246 -28.67 -25.51 -12.72
C LEU A 246 -28.68 -26.54 -13.87
N GLU A 247 -28.72 -27.81 -13.53
CA GLU A 247 -28.81 -28.96 -14.44
C GLU A 247 -30.12 -28.91 -15.22
N THR A 248 -31.24 -28.65 -14.53
CA THR A 248 -32.54 -28.46 -15.19
C THR A 248 -32.49 -27.31 -16.19
N LEU A 249 -31.83 -26.20 -15.84
CA LEU A 249 -31.69 -25.04 -16.74
C LEU A 249 -30.85 -25.35 -17.98
N LEU A 250 -29.83 -26.22 -17.85
CA LEU A 250 -29.00 -26.66 -18.97
C LEU A 250 -29.71 -27.63 -19.92
N THR A 251 -30.77 -28.31 -19.48
CA THR A 251 -31.62 -29.13 -20.36
C THR A 251 -32.66 -28.32 -21.15
N ALA A 252 -32.94 -27.08 -20.72
CA ALA A 252 -33.82 -26.18 -21.46
C ALA A 252 -33.12 -25.70 -22.77
N PRO A 253 -33.88 -25.32 -23.82
CA PRO A 253 -33.32 -24.88 -25.10
C PRO A 253 -32.74 -23.45 -25.03
N VAL A 254 -31.83 -23.21 -24.08
CA VAL A 254 -31.17 -21.94 -23.77
C VAL A 254 -29.66 -22.08 -23.94
N THR A 255 -29.01 -21.05 -24.46
CA THR A 255 -27.55 -21.06 -24.64
C THR A 255 -26.82 -20.66 -23.35
N PRO A 256 -25.58 -21.11 -23.11
CA PRO A 256 -24.80 -20.70 -21.93
C PRO A 256 -24.65 -19.18 -21.80
N LEU A 257 -24.54 -18.48 -22.94
CA LEU A 257 -24.46 -17.03 -22.98
C LEU A 257 -25.77 -16.35 -22.52
N GLU A 258 -26.92 -16.92 -22.85
CA GLU A 258 -28.23 -16.42 -22.39
C GLU A 258 -28.41 -16.62 -20.89
N ILE A 259 -27.98 -17.77 -20.35
CA ILE A 259 -27.97 -18.06 -18.90
C ILE A 259 -27.07 -17.05 -18.16
N VAL A 260 -25.82 -16.92 -18.58
CA VAL A 260 -24.86 -16.01 -17.94
C VAL A 260 -25.34 -14.57 -17.99
N ALA A 261 -25.92 -14.12 -19.11
CA ALA A 261 -26.44 -12.77 -19.22
C ALA A 261 -27.62 -12.48 -18.29
N GLY A 262 -28.59 -13.40 -18.18
CA GLY A 262 -29.73 -13.24 -17.28
C GLY A 262 -29.31 -13.16 -15.81
N LYS A 263 -28.41 -14.04 -15.39
CA LYS A 263 -27.83 -14.04 -14.04
C LYS A 263 -26.99 -12.79 -13.79
N TYR A 264 -26.14 -12.41 -14.75
CA TYR A 264 -25.30 -11.21 -14.66
C TYR A 264 -26.11 -9.93 -14.48
N MET A 265 -27.17 -9.74 -15.27
CA MET A 265 -28.07 -8.59 -15.15
C MET A 265 -28.75 -8.54 -13.78
N THR A 266 -29.12 -9.72 -13.26
CA THR A 266 -29.75 -9.85 -11.93
C THR A 266 -28.79 -9.41 -10.84
N VAL A 267 -27.59 -10.00 -10.77
CA VAL A 267 -26.56 -9.64 -9.78
C VAL A 267 -26.20 -8.14 -9.88
N THR A 268 -26.04 -7.62 -11.09
CA THR A 268 -25.70 -6.20 -11.32
C THR A 268 -26.81 -5.27 -10.85
N CYS A 269 -28.07 -5.58 -11.15
CA CYS A 269 -29.22 -4.80 -10.71
C CYS A 269 -29.31 -4.76 -9.19
N ILE A 270 -29.17 -5.91 -8.55
CA ILE A 270 -29.21 -6.07 -7.11
C ILE A 270 -28.05 -5.30 -6.44
N ALA A 271 -26.82 -5.42 -6.96
CA ALA A 271 -25.68 -4.64 -6.51
C ALA A 271 -25.89 -3.12 -6.67
N MET A 272 -26.56 -2.71 -7.75
CA MET A 272 -26.89 -1.32 -7.99
C MET A 272 -27.94 -0.78 -7.01
N VAL A 273 -28.94 -1.59 -6.63
CA VAL A 273 -29.89 -1.24 -5.57
C VAL A 273 -29.16 -1.02 -4.25
N THR A 274 -28.23 -1.89 -3.87
CA THR A 274 -27.37 -1.69 -2.69
C THR A 274 -26.55 -0.40 -2.80
N GLY A 275 -25.96 -0.10 -3.95
CA GLY A 275 -25.22 1.14 -4.20
C GLY A 275 -26.10 2.39 -4.11
N ALA A 276 -27.33 2.34 -4.61
CA ALA A 276 -28.30 3.43 -4.52
C ALA A 276 -28.75 3.68 -3.07
N LEU A 277 -29.10 2.62 -2.34
CA LEU A 277 -29.44 2.70 -0.92
C LEU A 277 -28.29 3.25 -0.07
N ASN A 278 -27.06 2.87 -0.42
CA ASN A 278 -25.86 3.42 0.18
C ASN A 278 -25.77 4.94 -0.06
N LEU A 279 -25.92 5.40 -1.29
CA LEU A 279 -25.86 6.83 -1.63
C LEU A 279 -26.98 7.63 -0.95
N LEU A 280 -28.18 7.06 -0.85
CA LEU A 280 -29.31 7.64 -0.11
C LEU A 280 -29.05 7.70 1.39
N SER A 281 -28.51 6.63 1.98
CA SER A 281 -28.14 6.57 3.40
C SER A 281 -27.08 7.61 3.74
N LEU A 282 -26.09 7.79 2.86
CA LEU A 282 -25.08 8.84 2.98
C LEU A 282 -25.70 10.24 2.95
N TRP A 283 -26.56 10.50 1.97
CA TRP A 283 -27.27 11.78 1.84
C TRP A 283 -28.13 12.09 3.08
N PHE A 284 -28.87 11.09 3.58
CA PHE A 284 -29.70 11.23 4.78
C PHE A 284 -28.87 11.44 6.04
N THR A 285 -27.85 10.61 6.26
CA THR A 285 -26.94 10.69 7.42
C THR A 285 -26.27 12.05 7.50
N PHE A 286 -25.89 12.63 6.36
CA PHE A 286 -25.22 13.92 6.36
C PHE A 286 -26.22 15.07 6.59
N SER A 287 -27.34 15.09 5.87
CA SER A 287 -28.38 16.11 6.05
C SER A 287 -28.94 16.15 7.49
N HIS A 288 -29.08 14.99 8.14
CA HIS A 288 -29.60 14.89 9.51
C HIS A 288 -28.50 14.91 10.59
N GLY A 289 -27.33 14.32 10.33
CA GLY A 289 -26.23 14.24 11.29
C GLY A 289 -25.59 15.57 11.65
N ILE A 290 -25.71 16.58 10.78
CA ILE A 290 -25.29 17.97 11.07
C ILE A 290 -26.16 18.61 12.16
N ARG A 291 -27.48 18.29 12.18
CA ARG A 291 -28.41 18.80 13.21
C ARG A 291 -28.10 18.23 14.60
N LEU A 292 -27.67 16.97 14.66
CA LEU A 292 -27.25 16.30 15.91
C LEU A 292 -25.90 16.79 16.44
N ALA A 293 -25.04 17.38 15.60
CA ALA A 293 -23.71 17.86 15.98
C ALA A 293 -23.71 19.30 16.55
N GLY A 294 -24.89 19.92 16.74
CA GLY A 294 -25.03 21.19 17.45
C GLY A 294 -24.36 22.40 16.78
N ARG A 295 -24.04 22.33 15.49
CA ARG A 295 -23.55 23.46 14.69
C ARG A 295 -24.64 23.92 13.74
N GLU A 296 -25.06 25.18 13.86
CA GLU A 296 -25.95 25.87 12.91
C GLU A 296 -25.33 26.06 11.52
N THR A 297 -24.05 25.73 11.33
CA THR A 297 -23.45 25.69 10.00
C THR A 297 -23.96 24.45 9.29
N SER A 298 -24.99 24.65 8.46
CA SER A 298 -25.39 23.70 7.43
C SER A 298 -24.17 23.40 6.57
N LEU A 299 -23.45 22.34 6.89
CA LEU A 299 -22.46 21.77 5.99
C LEU A 299 -23.24 21.30 4.77
N SER A 300 -23.32 22.12 3.73
CA SER A 300 -23.93 21.69 2.49
C SER A 300 -22.90 20.80 1.77
N LEU A 301 -23.35 19.67 1.21
CA LEU A 301 -22.45 18.83 0.41
C LEU A 301 -21.90 19.57 -0.80
N GLY A 302 -22.54 20.68 -1.22
CA GLY A 302 -22.21 21.39 -2.45
C GLY A 302 -22.25 20.49 -3.69
N LEU A 303 -22.88 19.31 -3.60
CA LEU A 303 -22.98 18.35 -4.69
C LEU A 303 -24.22 18.70 -5.51
N ASN A 304 -23.98 19.25 -6.70
CA ASN A 304 -25.04 19.43 -7.70
C ASN A 304 -25.57 18.06 -8.15
N GLY A 305 -26.79 18.01 -8.70
CA GLY A 305 -27.39 16.77 -9.23
C GLY A 305 -26.48 16.03 -10.24
N PHE A 306 -25.65 16.77 -10.98
CA PHE A 306 -24.62 16.20 -11.86
C PHE A 306 -23.58 15.34 -11.12
N HIS A 307 -23.10 15.78 -9.95
CA HIS A 307 -22.14 15.00 -9.16
C HIS A 307 -22.76 13.69 -8.66
N MET A 308 -24.04 13.75 -8.24
CA MET A 308 -24.78 12.57 -7.79
C MET A 308 -25.00 11.58 -8.93
N LEU A 309 -25.35 12.08 -10.12
CA LEU A 309 -25.50 11.26 -11.32
C LEU A 309 -24.17 10.62 -11.74
N ALA A 310 -23.06 11.37 -11.69
CA ALA A 310 -21.73 10.85 -11.98
C ALA A 310 -21.33 9.74 -11.00
N ILE A 311 -21.53 9.95 -9.69
CA ILE A 311 -21.29 8.92 -8.66
C ILE A 311 -22.15 7.69 -8.95
N PHE A 312 -23.44 7.86 -9.22
CA PHE A 312 -24.34 6.75 -9.56
C PHE A 312 -23.84 5.97 -10.79
N GLY A 313 -23.37 6.66 -11.83
CA GLY A 313 -22.74 6.04 -12.99
C GLY A 313 -21.48 5.22 -12.63
N TYR A 314 -20.62 5.73 -11.75
CA TYR A 314 -19.46 4.98 -11.26
C TYR A 314 -19.85 3.76 -10.43
N LEU A 315 -20.91 3.87 -9.60
CA LEU A 315 -21.46 2.74 -8.84
C LEU A 315 -22.01 1.66 -9.77
N PHE A 316 -22.65 2.04 -10.88
CA PHE A 316 -23.07 1.09 -11.90
C PHE A 316 -21.89 0.34 -12.52
N LEU A 317 -20.82 1.04 -12.89
CA LEU A 317 -19.64 0.40 -13.50
C LEU A 317 -18.97 -0.60 -12.55
N ILE A 318 -18.84 -0.27 -11.26
CA ILE A 318 -18.25 -1.20 -10.29
C ILE A 318 -19.20 -2.35 -9.92
N ALA A 319 -20.52 -2.12 -9.87
CA ALA A 319 -21.52 -3.18 -9.72
C ALA A 319 -21.45 -4.17 -10.89
N ALA A 320 -21.38 -3.66 -12.11
CA ALA A 320 -21.25 -4.44 -13.34
C ALA A 320 -19.94 -5.25 -13.35
N LEU A 321 -18.81 -4.65 -12.99
CA LEU A 321 -17.53 -5.36 -12.96
C LEU A 321 -17.48 -6.43 -11.86
N SER A 322 -17.89 -6.08 -10.64
CA SER A 322 -17.88 -7.00 -9.50
C SER A 322 -18.81 -8.19 -9.72
N SER A 323 -19.98 -7.98 -10.32
CA SER A 323 -20.91 -9.07 -10.67
C SER A 323 -20.26 -10.10 -11.59
N ALA A 324 -19.55 -9.67 -12.64
CA ALA A 324 -18.86 -10.57 -13.57
C ALA A 324 -17.73 -11.34 -12.89
N ILE A 325 -16.93 -10.66 -12.05
CA ILE A 325 -15.81 -11.29 -11.32
C ILE A 325 -16.34 -12.32 -10.31
N MET A 326 -17.31 -11.93 -9.47
CA MET A 326 -17.83 -12.80 -8.42
C MET A 326 -18.53 -14.03 -9.01
N MET A 327 -19.32 -13.88 -10.07
CA MET A 327 -19.93 -15.02 -10.77
C MET A 327 -18.87 -15.96 -11.37
N SER A 328 -17.81 -15.41 -11.97
CA SER A 328 -16.73 -16.22 -12.56
C SER A 328 -16.03 -17.06 -11.50
N ILE A 329 -15.82 -16.52 -10.30
CA ILE A 329 -15.18 -17.22 -9.19
C ILE A 329 -16.13 -18.23 -8.54
N ALA A 330 -17.39 -17.83 -8.32
CA ALA A 330 -18.40 -18.67 -7.70
C ALA A 330 -18.78 -19.88 -8.57
N ALA A 331 -18.67 -19.77 -9.90
CA ALA A 331 -18.90 -20.89 -10.82
C ALA A 331 -18.01 -22.13 -10.54
N PHE A 332 -16.84 -21.94 -9.93
CA PHE A 332 -15.94 -23.04 -9.56
C PHE A 332 -16.37 -23.80 -8.29
N ALA A 333 -17.26 -23.24 -7.47
CA ALA A 333 -17.69 -23.85 -6.23
C ALA A 333 -18.80 -24.89 -6.46
N ARG A 334 -18.92 -25.86 -5.55
CA ARG A 334 -20.00 -26.86 -5.53
C ARG A 334 -21.15 -26.48 -4.62
N SER A 335 -20.84 -25.77 -3.54
CA SER A 335 -21.80 -25.33 -2.53
C SER A 335 -21.72 -23.83 -2.31
N PHE A 336 -22.78 -23.27 -1.72
CA PHE A 336 -22.83 -21.89 -1.27
C PHE A 336 -21.66 -21.56 -0.34
N LYS A 337 -21.31 -22.48 0.58
CA LYS A 337 -20.18 -22.30 1.52
C LYS A 337 -18.82 -22.26 0.80
N GLU A 338 -18.61 -23.14 -0.18
CA GLU A 338 -17.39 -23.09 -1.00
C GLU A 338 -17.33 -21.82 -1.84
N GLY A 339 -18.46 -21.41 -2.43
CA GLY A 339 -18.58 -20.17 -3.18
C GLY A 339 -18.21 -18.97 -2.33
N GLN A 340 -18.74 -18.91 -1.10
CA GLN A 340 -18.37 -17.88 -0.12
C GLN A 340 -16.86 -17.87 0.17
N ASN A 341 -16.25 -19.04 0.36
CA ASN A 341 -14.80 -19.13 0.61
C ASN A 341 -13.96 -18.67 -0.59
N TYR A 342 -14.40 -18.92 -1.82
CA TYR A 342 -13.68 -18.51 -3.04
C TYR A 342 -13.87 -17.01 -3.36
N VAL A 343 -15.08 -16.49 -3.14
CA VAL A 343 -15.44 -15.10 -3.44
C VAL A 343 -14.92 -14.13 -2.37
N THR A 344 -14.79 -14.56 -1.10
CA THR A 344 -14.30 -13.71 0.01
C THR A 344 -12.93 -13.06 -0.26
N PRO A 345 -11.89 -13.79 -0.71
CA PRO A 345 -10.61 -13.19 -1.08
C PRO A 345 -10.73 -12.13 -2.17
N ALA A 346 -11.58 -12.33 -3.18
CA ALA A 346 -11.79 -11.34 -4.25
C ALA A 346 -12.44 -10.06 -3.73
N TYR A 347 -13.39 -10.18 -2.80
CA TYR A 347 -13.97 -9.03 -2.09
C TYR A 347 -12.93 -8.27 -1.27
N LEU A 348 -12.10 -8.98 -0.50
CA LEU A 348 -11.02 -8.35 0.29
C LEU A 348 -9.96 -7.70 -0.60
N LEU A 349 -9.67 -8.29 -1.75
CA LEU A 349 -8.72 -7.73 -2.73
C LEU A 349 -9.20 -6.37 -3.28
N CYS A 350 -10.50 -6.06 -3.20
CA CYS A 350 -11.03 -4.75 -3.57
C CYS A 350 -10.65 -3.64 -2.57
N LEU A 351 -10.32 -4.00 -1.32
CA LEU A 351 -10.02 -3.02 -0.26
C LEU A 351 -8.70 -2.29 -0.52
N VAL A 352 -7.62 -3.03 -0.80
CA VAL A 352 -6.27 -2.46 -0.92
C VAL A 352 -6.16 -1.42 -2.05
N PRO A 353 -6.64 -1.69 -3.28
CA PRO A 353 -6.58 -0.70 -4.36
C PRO A 353 -7.45 0.52 -4.07
N THR A 354 -8.60 0.34 -3.40
CA THR A 354 -9.46 1.45 -3.02
C THR A 354 -8.80 2.37 -1.99
N MET A 355 -7.99 1.82 -1.07
CA MET A 355 -7.23 2.63 -0.11
C MET A 355 -6.21 3.56 -0.78
N MET A 356 -5.73 3.25 -1.98
CA MET A 356 -4.78 4.13 -2.71
C MET A 356 -5.38 5.52 -2.98
N ALA A 357 -6.68 5.60 -3.26
CA ALA A 357 -7.36 6.88 -3.47
C ALA A 357 -7.41 7.73 -2.18
N THR A 358 -7.42 7.08 -1.01
CA THR A 358 -7.48 7.76 0.30
C THR A 358 -6.17 8.41 0.71
N LEU A 359 -5.05 8.05 0.05
CA LEU A 359 -3.74 8.60 0.36
C LEU A 359 -3.67 10.12 0.09
N PRO A 360 -3.08 10.92 0.99
CA PRO A 360 -2.93 12.34 0.79
C PRO A 360 -2.12 12.66 -0.47
N GLY A 361 -2.58 13.62 -1.28
CA GLY A 361 -1.89 14.05 -2.49
C GLY A 361 -2.05 13.12 -3.70
N SER A 362 -2.87 12.07 -3.59
CA SER A 362 -3.14 11.16 -4.71
C SER A 362 -4.04 11.78 -5.77
N LYS A 363 -3.55 11.74 -7.02
CA LYS A 363 -4.22 12.26 -8.21
C LYS A 363 -4.51 11.12 -9.20
N PRO A 364 -5.61 11.21 -9.96
CA PRO A 364 -5.85 10.30 -11.07
C PRO A 364 -4.73 10.43 -12.12
N SER A 365 -4.27 9.29 -12.64
CA SER A 365 -3.29 9.20 -13.73
C SER A 365 -3.84 8.25 -14.81
N LEU A 366 -3.26 8.31 -16.01
CA LEU A 366 -3.66 7.42 -17.12
C LEU A 366 -3.45 5.94 -16.72
N LEU A 367 -2.32 5.61 -16.09
CA LEU A 367 -2.03 4.25 -15.63
C LEU A 367 -3.00 3.78 -14.55
N ASN A 368 -3.37 4.67 -13.61
CA ASN A 368 -4.36 4.38 -12.57
C ASN A 368 -5.74 4.05 -13.17
N SER A 369 -6.01 4.50 -14.40
CA SER A 369 -7.28 4.26 -15.06
C SER A 369 -7.42 2.81 -15.57
N PHE A 370 -6.29 2.12 -15.79
CA PHE A 370 -6.27 0.70 -16.16
C PHE A 370 -6.29 -0.25 -14.97
N ILE A 371 -6.33 0.27 -13.72
CA ILE A 371 -6.55 -0.54 -12.52
C ILE A 371 -8.00 -0.31 -12.08
N PRO A 372 -8.94 -1.23 -12.31
CA PRO A 372 -10.36 -0.89 -12.33
C PRO A 372 -10.91 -0.24 -11.06
N ILE A 373 -10.55 -0.85 -9.93
CA ILE A 373 -11.02 -0.43 -8.61
C ILE A 373 -10.39 0.91 -8.21
N VAL A 374 -9.10 1.10 -8.52
CA VAL A 374 -8.37 2.35 -8.28
C VAL A 374 -8.99 3.48 -9.10
N ASN A 375 -9.32 3.20 -10.36
CA ASN A 375 -9.90 4.17 -11.28
C ASN A 375 -11.24 4.70 -10.77
N ILE A 376 -12.16 3.79 -10.38
CA ILE A 376 -13.46 4.16 -9.82
C ILE A 376 -13.28 4.93 -8.50
N ALA A 377 -12.34 4.49 -7.64
CA ALA A 377 -12.05 5.17 -6.37
C ALA A 377 -11.58 6.62 -6.58
N PHE A 378 -10.69 6.86 -7.55
CA PHE A 378 -10.25 8.21 -7.90
C PHE A 378 -11.36 9.05 -8.54
N SER A 379 -12.19 8.46 -9.38
CA SER A 379 -13.30 9.16 -10.04
C SER A 379 -14.37 9.63 -9.05
N ILE A 380 -14.72 8.75 -8.10
CA ILE A 380 -15.61 9.09 -6.99
C ILE A 380 -14.97 10.17 -6.10
N LYS A 381 -13.69 10.01 -5.74
CA LYS A 381 -12.96 11.01 -4.93
C LYS A 381 -12.95 12.38 -5.60
N GLY A 382 -12.54 12.47 -6.87
CA GLY A 382 -12.49 13.74 -7.61
C GLY A 382 -13.86 14.40 -7.74
N THR A 383 -14.91 13.59 -7.90
CA THR A 383 -16.30 14.08 -7.90
C THR A 383 -16.71 14.66 -6.55
N LEU A 384 -16.33 14.04 -5.44
CA LEU A 384 -16.58 14.57 -4.08
C LEU A 384 -15.75 15.82 -3.77
N GLU A 385 -14.55 15.94 -4.33
CA GLU A 385 -13.69 17.12 -4.21
C GLU A 385 -14.15 18.28 -5.11
N GLY A 386 -15.03 18.03 -6.09
CA GLY A 386 -15.52 19.02 -7.05
C GLY A 386 -14.55 19.28 -8.22
N THR A 387 -13.61 18.36 -8.48
CA THR A 387 -12.57 18.46 -9.52
C THR A 387 -12.89 17.56 -10.73
N ILE A 388 -14.15 17.59 -11.20
CA ILE A 388 -14.56 16.77 -12.34
C ILE A 388 -13.97 17.35 -13.64
N HIS A 389 -13.09 16.61 -14.30
CA HIS A 389 -12.76 16.84 -15.71
C HIS A 389 -13.44 15.78 -16.58
N ALA A 390 -14.09 16.20 -17.66
CA ALA A 390 -14.82 15.31 -18.58
C ALA A 390 -13.94 14.17 -19.15
N SER A 391 -12.66 14.45 -19.38
CA SER A 391 -11.67 13.47 -19.84
C SER A 391 -11.50 12.28 -18.89
N TYR A 392 -11.54 12.50 -17.58
CA TYR A 392 -11.42 11.42 -16.59
C TYR A 392 -12.67 10.54 -16.53
N VAL A 393 -13.85 11.16 -16.66
CA VAL A 393 -15.12 10.42 -16.73
C VAL A 393 -15.13 9.49 -17.94
N LEU A 394 -14.77 10.01 -19.10
CA LEU A 394 -14.72 9.23 -20.34
C LEU A 394 -13.70 8.09 -20.26
N ASN A 395 -12.49 8.37 -19.76
CA ASN A 395 -11.46 7.34 -19.58
C ASN A 395 -11.93 6.23 -18.63
N THR A 396 -12.69 6.58 -17.59
CA THR A 396 -13.27 5.62 -16.66
C THR A 396 -14.30 4.72 -17.32
N ILE A 397 -15.22 5.30 -18.10
CA ILE A 397 -16.24 4.54 -18.82
C ILE A 397 -15.57 3.57 -19.81
N ILE A 398 -14.61 4.06 -20.61
CA ILE A 398 -13.93 3.24 -21.62
C ILE A 398 -13.15 2.10 -20.97
N SER A 399 -12.28 2.41 -20.00
CA SER A 399 -11.48 1.39 -19.32
C SER A 399 -12.36 0.35 -18.62
N MET A 400 -13.39 0.77 -17.86
CA MET A 400 -14.31 -0.15 -17.20
C MET A 400 -15.06 -1.01 -18.21
N GLY A 401 -15.51 -0.43 -19.32
CA GLY A 401 -16.19 -1.17 -20.39
C GLY A 401 -15.35 -2.31 -20.95
N ILE A 402 -14.04 -2.08 -21.16
CA ILE A 402 -13.09 -3.12 -21.60
C ILE A 402 -13.01 -4.24 -20.56
N PHE A 403 -12.83 -3.91 -19.27
CA PHE A 403 -12.72 -4.92 -18.22
C PHE A 403 -14.02 -5.71 -18.01
N ILE A 404 -15.17 -5.03 -18.03
CA ILE A 404 -16.49 -5.67 -17.91
C ILE A 404 -16.70 -6.65 -19.05
N THR A 405 -16.45 -6.21 -20.30
CA THR A 405 -16.62 -7.05 -21.49
C THR A 405 -15.67 -8.26 -21.43
N GLY A 406 -14.39 -8.04 -21.15
CA GLY A 406 -13.40 -9.12 -21.04
C GLY A 406 -13.73 -10.13 -19.95
N THR A 407 -14.16 -9.67 -18.77
CA THR A 407 -14.55 -10.56 -17.66
C THR A 407 -15.84 -11.33 -17.99
N LEU A 408 -16.82 -10.69 -18.63
CA LEU A 408 -18.06 -11.34 -19.01
C LEU A 408 -17.82 -12.40 -20.11
N MET A 409 -16.94 -12.13 -21.07
CA MET A 409 -16.51 -13.13 -22.06
C MET A 409 -15.81 -14.31 -21.39
N PHE A 410 -14.97 -14.06 -20.38
CA PHE A 410 -14.34 -15.10 -19.59
C PHE A 410 -15.37 -15.93 -18.81
N ALA A 411 -16.33 -15.28 -18.14
CA ALA A 411 -17.44 -15.95 -17.45
C ALA A 411 -18.24 -16.83 -18.40
N SER A 412 -18.61 -16.32 -19.57
CA SER A 412 -19.35 -17.08 -20.59
C SER A 412 -18.60 -18.32 -21.05
N LYS A 413 -17.28 -18.22 -21.29
CA LYS A 413 -16.45 -19.39 -21.63
C LYS A 413 -16.42 -20.38 -20.48
N LEU A 414 -16.36 -19.91 -19.25
CA LEU A 414 -16.30 -20.78 -18.07
C LEU A 414 -17.57 -21.61 -17.89
N PHE A 415 -18.75 -20.99 -18.04
CA PHE A 415 -20.05 -21.66 -18.01
C PHE A 415 -20.28 -22.59 -19.21
N ALA A 416 -19.50 -22.48 -20.28
CA ALA A 416 -19.55 -23.42 -21.40
C ALA A 416 -18.69 -24.67 -21.15
N HIS A 417 -17.80 -24.68 -20.15
CA HIS A 417 -16.95 -25.83 -19.86
C HIS A 417 -17.61 -26.76 -18.84
N GLU A 418 -18.02 -27.93 -19.30
CA GLU A 418 -18.67 -28.96 -18.48
C GLU A 418 -17.84 -29.37 -17.27
N GLN A 419 -16.51 -29.40 -17.35
CA GLN A 419 -15.64 -29.76 -16.22
C GLN A 419 -15.72 -28.78 -15.03
N VAL A 420 -16.11 -27.53 -15.29
CA VAL A 420 -16.30 -26.52 -14.24
C VAL A 420 -17.69 -26.66 -13.63
N LEU A 421 -18.69 -26.99 -14.45
CA LEU A 421 -20.06 -27.31 -14.04
C LEU A 421 -20.16 -28.66 -13.31
N PHE A 422 -19.41 -29.68 -13.71
CA PHE A 422 -19.48 -31.04 -13.20
C PHE A 422 -18.11 -31.47 -12.72
N ARG A 423 -17.65 -30.83 -11.64
CA ARG A 423 -16.40 -31.27 -11.00
C ARG A 423 -16.72 -32.40 -10.05
N GLU A 424 -16.49 -33.65 -10.44
CA GLU A 424 -16.36 -34.80 -9.53
C GLU A 424 -14.92 -34.86 -8.97
N GLY A 425 -14.76 -35.13 -7.67
CA GLY A 425 -13.44 -35.41 -7.08
C GLY A 425 -13.07 -34.59 -5.85
N ASP A 426 -12.79 -35.28 -4.75
CA ASP A 426 -12.46 -34.79 -3.42
C ASP A 426 -11.19 -33.94 -3.36
N VAL A 427 -11.31 -32.73 -2.83
CA VAL A 427 -10.19 -32.05 -2.18
C VAL A 427 -10.65 -31.62 -0.79
N SER A 428 -10.74 -32.59 0.11
CA SER A 428 -10.86 -32.33 1.54
C SER A 428 -9.53 -31.80 2.07
N ILE A 429 -9.58 -30.67 2.80
CA ILE A 429 -8.43 -30.07 3.50
C ILE A 429 -7.76 -31.10 4.44
N LEU A 430 -8.52 -32.07 4.98
CA LEU A 430 -7.96 -33.14 5.82
C LEU A 430 -7.23 -34.23 5.02
N GLY A 431 -7.57 -34.42 3.74
CA GLY A 431 -6.84 -35.33 2.84
C GLY A 431 -5.39 -34.89 2.57
N MET A 432 -5.06 -33.62 2.81
CA MET A 432 -3.67 -33.11 2.71
C MET A 432 -2.73 -33.74 3.73
N PHE A 433 -3.23 -34.19 4.88
CA PHE A 433 -2.41 -34.76 5.95
C PHE A 433 -2.29 -36.29 5.88
N SER A 434 -3.09 -36.95 5.05
CA SER A 434 -3.02 -38.39 4.81
C SER A 434 -1.82 -38.73 3.92
N VAL A 435 -0.74 -39.24 4.52
CA VAL A 435 0.37 -39.86 3.77
C VAL A 435 -0.11 -41.24 3.29
N LYS A 436 -0.62 -41.33 2.06
CA LYS A 436 -0.83 -42.65 1.44
C LYS A 436 0.55 -43.27 1.20
N GLU A 437 0.80 -44.39 1.85
CA GLU A 437 2.00 -45.20 1.62
C GLU A 437 1.99 -45.74 0.20
N GLY A 438 2.96 -45.31 -0.60
CA GLY A 438 3.15 -45.76 -1.97
C GLY A 438 4.40 -45.13 -2.56
N LEU A 439 5.06 -45.88 -3.44
CA LEU A 439 6.29 -45.60 -4.22
C LEU A 439 6.67 -44.11 -4.36
N LYS A 440 7.98 -43.80 -4.21
CA LYS A 440 8.56 -42.45 -4.38
C LYS A 440 7.98 -41.75 -5.61
N ARG A 441 7.14 -40.74 -5.41
CA ARG A 441 6.55 -39.97 -6.50
C ARG A 441 7.61 -39.09 -7.13
N GLN A 442 7.62 -39.04 -8.47
CA GLN A 442 8.65 -38.30 -9.20
C GLN A 442 8.49 -36.77 -9.07
N THR A 443 7.26 -36.27 -8.85
CA THR A 443 6.95 -34.83 -8.84
C THR A 443 5.83 -34.48 -7.85
N PRO A 444 5.78 -33.23 -7.33
CA PRO A 444 4.71 -32.77 -6.44
C PRO A 444 3.35 -32.67 -7.15
N THR A 445 2.28 -32.59 -6.35
CA THR A 445 0.89 -32.38 -6.80
C THR A 445 0.48 -30.90 -6.69
N MET A 446 -0.56 -30.51 -7.43
CA MET A 446 -1.13 -29.14 -7.35
C MET A 446 -1.53 -28.76 -5.92
N THR A 447 -2.11 -29.69 -5.18
CA THR A 447 -2.49 -29.47 -3.77
C THR A 447 -1.27 -29.14 -2.92
N GLU A 448 -0.19 -29.91 -3.04
CA GLU A 448 1.06 -29.68 -2.29
C GLU A 448 1.70 -28.34 -2.65
N ALA A 449 1.69 -27.94 -3.92
CA ALA A 449 2.18 -26.65 -4.37
C ALA A 449 1.42 -25.48 -3.70
N TRP A 450 0.08 -25.51 -3.70
CA TRP A 450 -0.72 -24.47 -3.05
C TRP A 450 -0.58 -24.50 -1.52
N THR A 451 -0.48 -25.67 -0.90
CA THR A 451 -0.23 -25.80 0.54
C THR A 451 1.12 -25.21 0.92
N LEU A 452 2.19 -25.55 0.19
CA LEU A 452 3.54 -25.02 0.46
C LEU A 452 3.58 -23.50 0.32
N LEU A 453 2.99 -22.97 -0.75
CA LEU A 453 2.92 -21.52 -0.97
C LEU A 453 2.17 -20.82 0.17
N SER A 454 1.06 -21.41 0.64
CA SER A 454 0.28 -20.86 1.76
C SER A 454 1.07 -20.88 3.07
N ILE A 455 1.76 -21.99 3.37
CA ILE A 455 2.63 -22.09 4.55
C ILE A 455 3.77 -21.06 4.48
N ALA A 456 4.46 -20.98 3.34
CA ALA A 456 5.55 -20.02 3.15
C ALA A 456 5.06 -18.57 3.32
N PHE A 457 3.88 -18.25 2.79
CA PHE A 457 3.27 -16.92 2.94
C PHE A 457 2.93 -16.60 4.40
N LEU A 458 2.30 -17.54 5.12
CA LEU A 458 1.97 -17.36 6.55
C LEU A 458 3.23 -17.22 7.40
N LEU A 459 4.25 -18.04 7.17
CA LEU A 459 5.52 -17.95 7.88
C LEU A 459 6.23 -16.62 7.58
N LEU A 460 6.26 -16.18 6.32
CA LEU A 460 6.82 -14.89 5.95
C LEU A 460 6.08 -13.73 6.66
N PHE A 461 4.75 -13.77 6.67
CA PHE A 461 3.95 -12.70 7.27
C PHE A 461 4.09 -12.66 8.79
N TYR A 462 3.94 -13.79 9.49
CA TYR A 462 3.95 -13.81 10.96
C TYR A 462 5.37 -13.92 11.55
N VAL A 463 6.18 -14.86 11.06
CA VAL A 463 7.53 -15.10 11.57
C VAL A 463 8.52 -14.13 10.93
N GLY A 464 8.51 -14.03 9.59
CA GLY A 464 9.45 -13.19 8.84
C GLY A 464 9.36 -11.72 9.22
N THR A 465 8.16 -11.12 9.22
CA THR A 465 8.01 -9.70 9.57
C THR A 465 8.38 -9.41 11.04
N THR A 466 8.06 -10.33 11.96
CA THR A 466 8.42 -10.20 13.38
C THR A 466 9.93 -10.30 13.57
N ALA A 467 10.57 -11.26 12.92
CA ALA A 467 12.01 -11.46 12.98
C ALA A 467 12.78 -10.27 12.37
N GLN A 468 12.33 -9.75 11.23
CA GLN A 468 12.95 -8.57 10.57
C GLN A 468 12.82 -7.29 11.41
N LYS A 469 11.73 -7.14 12.18
CA LYS A 469 11.60 -6.05 13.16
C LYS A 469 12.58 -6.17 14.32
N ALA A 470 12.89 -7.40 14.77
CA ALA A 470 13.84 -7.63 15.85
C ALA A 470 15.30 -7.41 15.40
N SER A 471 15.66 -7.92 14.22
CA SER A 471 16.97 -7.71 13.60
C SER A 471 16.83 -7.76 12.08
N PRO A 472 17.23 -6.73 11.32
CA PRO A 472 17.13 -6.74 9.86
C PRO A 472 17.90 -7.91 9.23
N ALA A 473 19.15 -8.14 9.67
CA ALA A 473 20.01 -9.18 9.12
C ALA A 473 19.52 -10.60 9.47
N TRP A 474 19.39 -10.89 10.76
CA TRP A 474 18.93 -12.21 11.20
C TRP A 474 17.48 -12.48 10.80
N GLY A 475 16.63 -11.47 10.83
CA GLY A 475 15.25 -11.60 10.40
C GLY A 475 15.11 -11.92 8.92
N LEU A 476 15.91 -11.30 8.05
CA LEU A 476 15.93 -11.65 6.63
C LEU A 476 16.49 -13.07 6.43
N ALA A 477 17.53 -13.47 7.17
CA ALA A 477 18.06 -14.82 7.11
C ALA A 477 17.02 -15.88 7.52
N ILE A 478 16.31 -15.66 8.64
CA ILE A 478 15.22 -16.52 9.12
C ILE A 478 14.08 -16.58 8.09
N THR A 479 13.76 -15.45 7.44
CA THR A 479 12.73 -15.40 6.41
C THR A 479 13.12 -16.28 5.21
N LEU A 480 14.32 -16.13 4.68
CA LEU A 480 14.77 -16.84 3.48
C LEU A 480 15.05 -18.32 3.77
N TRP A 481 15.90 -18.60 4.75
CA TRP A 481 16.35 -19.96 5.04
C TRP A 481 15.33 -20.75 5.86
N GLY A 482 14.68 -20.10 6.84
CA GLY A 482 13.74 -20.75 7.75
C GLY A 482 12.29 -20.77 7.27
N CYS A 483 11.81 -19.71 6.62
CA CYS A 483 10.39 -19.60 6.23
C CYS A 483 10.12 -19.99 4.76
N ILE A 484 11.14 -19.99 3.90
CA ILE A 484 10.99 -20.31 2.47
C ILE A 484 11.71 -21.62 2.12
N LEU A 485 13.03 -21.69 2.34
CA LEU A 485 13.82 -22.85 1.96
C LEU A 485 13.44 -24.10 2.77
N LEU A 486 13.47 -23.99 4.09
CA LEU A 486 13.24 -25.12 4.99
C LEU A 486 11.88 -25.80 4.75
N PRO A 487 10.72 -25.10 4.66
CA PRO A 487 9.44 -25.74 4.37
C PRO A 487 9.41 -26.43 3.00
N SER A 488 10.09 -25.86 2.00
CA SER A 488 10.17 -26.45 0.66
C SER A 488 10.91 -27.79 0.67
N LEU A 489 12.06 -27.84 1.36
CA LEU A 489 12.85 -29.07 1.50
C LEU A 489 12.16 -30.10 2.42
N LEU A 490 11.55 -29.64 3.52
CA LEU A 490 10.81 -30.50 4.44
C LEU A 490 9.61 -31.14 3.75
N MET A 491 8.82 -30.38 3.00
CA MET A 491 7.67 -30.94 2.28
C MET A 491 8.13 -31.97 1.25
N ALA A 492 9.17 -31.68 0.47
CA ALA A 492 9.72 -32.65 -0.48
C ALA A 492 10.22 -33.93 0.20
N LYS A 493 10.86 -33.82 1.38
CA LYS A 493 11.34 -34.96 2.17
C LYS A 493 10.18 -35.76 2.77
N MET A 494 9.21 -35.10 3.41
CA MET A 494 8.03 -35.73 4.03
C MET A 494 7.19 -36.48 2.99
N ARG A 495 7.09 -35.94 1.77
CA ARG A 495 6.36 -36.55 0.65
C ARG A 495 7.21 -37.53 -0.18
N LYS A 496 8.43 -37.83 0.27
CA LYS A 496 9.37 -38.76 -0.39
C LYS A 496 9.54 -38.46 -1.90
N LEU A 497 9.56 -37.18 -2.26
CA LEU A 497 9.72 -36.73 -3.65
C LEU A 497 11.17 -36.93 -4.12
N ASN A 498 11.34 -37.10 -5.44
CA ASN A 498 12.67 -37.08 -6.03
C ASN A 498 13.22 -35.64 -6.03
N MET A 499 14.18 -35.36 -5.16
CA MET A 499 14.80 -34.03 -5.00
C MET A 499 15.44 -33.51 -6.30
N LYS A 500 16.09 -34.39 -7.07
CA LYS A 500 16.81 -34.02 -8.28
C LYS A 500 15.86 -33.57 -9.40
N GLU A 501 14.74 -34.27 -9.55
CA GLU A 501 13.69 -33.91 -10.53
C GLU A 501 12.85 -32.73 -10.04
N THR A 502 12.43 -32.75 -8.78
CA THR A 502 11.58 -31.70 -8.20
C THR A 502 12.27 -30.34 -8.22
N PHE A 503 13.53 -30.26 -7.80
CA PHE A 503 14.27 -28.99 -7.73
C PHE A 503 15.19 -28.75 -8.94
N ARG A 504 15.18 -29.64 -9.93
CA ARG A 504 15.99 -29.53 -11.16
C ARG A 504 17.48 -29.33 -10.86
N PHE A 505 18.02 -30.13 -9.95
CA PHE A 505 19.46 -30.19 -9.68
C PHE A 505 20.19 -30.96 -10.80
N LYS A 506 20.17 -30.37 -11.99
CA LYS A 506 20.82 -30.85 -13.21
C LYS A 506 21.92 -29.87 -13.60
N ALA A 507 23.02 -30.38 -14.16
CA ALA A 507 24.07 -29.53 -14.72
C ALA A 507 23.53 -28.77 -15.94
N PHE A 508 24.12 -27.60 -16.24
CA PHE A 508 23.82 -26.80 -17.42
C PHE A 508 25.12 -26.43 -18.15
N SER A 509 25.00 -26.05 -19.42
CA SER A 509 26.16 -25.66 -20.23
C SER A 509 26.82 -24.38 -19.68
N ALA A 510 28.12 -24.43 -19.38
CA ALA A 510 28.86 -23.26 -18.89
C ALA A 510 28.86 -22.09 -19.88
N TRP A 511 28.70 -22.37 -21.18
CA TRP A 511 28.56 -21.36 -22.23
C TRP A 511 27.29 -20.51 -22.11
N MET A 512 26.33 -20.91 -21.28
CA MET A 512 25.18 -20.08 -20.94
C MET A 512 25.55 -18.92 -20.00
N ILE A 513 26.65 -19.02 -19.23
CA ILE A 513 27.01 -18.02 -18.21
C ILE A 513 27.22 -16.62 -18.82
N PRO A 514 28.04 -16.44 -19.89
CA PRO A 514 28.17 -15.13 -20.54
C PRO A 514 26.83 -14.59 -21.04
N GLY A 515 25.97 -15.46 -21.57
CA GLY A 515 24.63 -15.10 -22.02
C GLY A 515 23.74 -14.63 -20.88
N ILE A 516 23.77 -15.30 -19.72
CA ILE A 516 23.02 -14.91 -18.50
C ILE A 516 23.53 -13.56 -17.95
N ILE A 517 24.84 -13.35 -17.95
CA ILE A 517 25.43 -12.08 -17.50
C ILE A 517 24.96 -10.92 -18.40
N LEU A 518 25.07 -11.06 -19.73
CA LEU A 518 24.61 -10.04 -20.67
C LEU A 518 23.09 -9.83 -20.58
N LEU A 519 22.34 -10.92 -20.48
CA LEU A 519 20.89 -10.88 -20.26
C LEU A 519 20.56 -10.02 -19.04
N MET A 520 21.28 -10.19 -17.93
CA MET A 520 20.98 -9.51 -16.68
C MET A 520 21.55 -8.11 -16.56
N LEU A 521 22.68 -7.82 -17.21
CA LEU A 521 23.16 -6.45 -17.41
C LEU A 521 22.14 -5.62 -18.19
N GLY A 522 21.38 -6.24 -19.10
CA GLY A 522 20.29 -5.60 -19.81
C GLY A 522 18.97 -5.53 -19.03
N ALA A 523 18.49 -6.67 -18.51
CA ALA A 523 17.17 -6.73 -17.89
C ALA A 523 17.09 -6.03 -16.53
N ALA A 524 18.14 -6.04 -15.69
CA ALA A 524 18.05 -5.46 -14.35
C ALA A 524 17.85 -3.92 -14.37
N PRO A 525 18.56 -3.13 -15.21
CA PRO A 525 18.25 -1.70 -15.37
C PRO A 525 16.87 -1.44 -15.96
N LEU A 526 16.43 -2.23 -16.96
CA LEU A 526 15.12 -2.07 -17.59
C LEU A 526 13.98 -2.32 -16.60
N VAL A 527 14.08 -3.39 -15.80
CA VAL A 527 13.11 -3.73 -14.75
C VAL A 527 13.10 -2.64 -13.66
N SER A 528 14.27 -2.11 -13.29
CA SER A 528 14.38 -1.02 -12.31
C SER A 528 13.73 0.26 -12.82
N ALA A 529 14.00 0.66 -14.07
CA ALA A 529 13.38 1.82 -14.71
C ALA A 529 11.86 1.65 -14.85
N LEU A 530 11.38 0.45 -15.18
CA LEU A 530 9.96 0.14 -15.21
C LEU A 530 9.32 0.25 -13.81
N SER A 531 9.99 -0.26 -12.77
CA SER A 531 9.51 -0.14 -11.40
C SER A 531 9.42 1.32 -10.95
N GLU A 532 10.39 2.16 -11.33
CA GLU A 532 10.39 3.59 -11.06
C GLU A 532 9.27 4.32 -11.82
N PHE A 533 9.07 3.99 -13.10
CA PHE A 533 7.98 4.52 -13.91
C PHE A 533 6.59 4.18 -13.31
N ILE A 534 6.39 2.93 -12.91
CA ILE A 534 5.13 2.51 -12.27
C ILE A 534 4.95 3.21 -10.93
N ALA A 535 5.98 3.23 -10.08
CA ALA A 535 5.92 3.90 -8.78
C ALA A 535 5.61 5.39 -8.91
N SER A 536 6.28 6.07 -9.85
CA SER A 536 6.09 7.51 -10.09
C SER A 536 4.71 7.88 -10.61
N THR A 537 4.04 6.95 -11.29
CA THR A 537 2.71 7.17 -11.88
C THR A 537 1.57 6.73 -10.96
N THR A 538 1.82 5.77 -10.06
CA THR A 538 0.78 5.16 -9.19
C THR A 538 0.81 5.67 -7.76
N MET A 539 1.97 6.10 -7.25
CA MET A 539 2.17 6.44 -5.84
C MET A 539 2.65 7.89 -5.66
N PRO A 540 1.83 8.77 -5.05
CA PRO A 540 2.28 10.09 -4.62
C PRO A 540 3.36 9.98 -3.56
N GLY A 541 4.39 10.82 -3.63
CA GLY A 541 5.50 10.74 -2.68
C GLY A 541 6.41 9.51 -2.86
N TRP A 542 6.32 8.80 -4.00
CA TRP A 542 7.15 7.63 -4.29
C TRP A 542 8.64 7.86 -4.06
N LYS A 543 9.16 9.08 -4.34
CA LYS A 543 10.57 9.43 -4.07
C LYS A 543 10.92 9.32 -2.58
N GLN A 544 10.04 9.82 -1.70
CA GLN A 544 10.24 9.72 -0.25
C GLN A 544 10.18 8.27 0.20
N PHE A 545 9.20 7.52 -0.30
CA PHE A 545 9.08 6.09 -0.04
C PHE A 545 10.30 5.29 -0.49
N LEU A 546 10.82 5.54 -1.70
CA LEU A 546 12.04 4.88 -2.18
C LEU A 546 13.26 5.25 -1.34
N GLN A 547 13.40 6.52 -0.94
CA GLN A 547 14.49 6.94 -0.05
C GLN A 547 14.42 6.25 1.32
N GLU A 548 13.22 6.07 1.87
CA GLU A 548 13.01 5.34 3.12
C GLU A 548 13.27 3.83 2.96
N ALA A 549 12.84 3.24 1.85
CA ALA A 549 13.13 1.85 1.51
C ALA A 549 14.63 1.61 1.32
N GLN A 550 15.34 2.49 0.61
CA GLN A 550 16.80 2.44 0.44
C GLN A 550 17.53 2.55 1.77
N LYS A 551 17.10 3.46 2.66
CA LYS A 551 17.67 3.56 4.02
C LYS A 551 17.46 2.27 4.83
N SER A 552 16.28 1.67 4.70
CA SER A 552 15.95 0.40 5.37
C SER A 552 16.78 -0.77 4.83
N PHE A 553 17.08 -0.77 3.53
CA PHE A 553 17.95 -1.73 2.85
C PHE A 553 19.37 -1.17 2.63
N SER A 554 19.94 -0.54 3.66
CA SER A 554 21.32 -0.04 3.67
C SER A 554 22.25 -0.94 4.49
N ILE A 555 23.54 -0.94 4.17
CA ILE A 555 24.54 -1.73 4.92
C ILE A 555 24.55 -1.28 6.38
N LYS A 556 24.45 0.03 6.63
CA LYS A 556 24.37 0.61 7.98
C LYS A 556 23.20 0.09 8.78
N ASN A 557 22.02 -0.05 8.17
CA ASN A 557 20.83 -0.55 8.87
C ASN A 557 20.96 -2.04 9.21
N PHE A 558 21.61 -2.82 8.36
CA PHE A 558 21.81 -4.26 8.60
C PHE A 558 22.94 -4.54 9.61
N GLY A 559 23.90 -3.63 9.78
CA GLY A 559 24.98 -3.76 10.77
C GLY A 559 25.94 -4.92 10.50
N ILE A 560 26.06 -5.34 9.23
CA ILE A 560 26.91 -6.45 8.78
C ILE A 560 27.97 -6.00 7.77
N SER A 561 28.99 -6.82 7.55
CA SER A 561 30.04 -6.56 6.56
C SER A 561 29.48 -6.56 5.13
N LEU A 562 30.16 -5.85 4.22
CA LEU A 562 29.75 -5.78 2.81
C LEU A 562 29.61 -7.17 2.15
N PRO A 563 30.54 -8.15 2.33
CA PRO A 563 30.36 -9.48 1.77
C PRO A 563 29.12 -10.19 2.32
N LEU A 564 28.88 -10.10 3.63
CA LEU A 564 27.72 -10.74 4.26
C LEU A 564 26.40 -10.09 3.80
N PHE A 565 26.41 -8.79 3.53
CA PHE A 565 25.28 -8.06 2.95
C PHE A 565 24.93 -8.56 1.54
N TYR A 566 25.93 -8.80 0.68
CA TYR A 566 25.71 -9.41 -0.64
C TYR A 566 25.21 -10.86 -0.52
N ILE A 567 25.77 -11.65 0.39
CA ILE A 567 25.29 -13.02 0.63
C ILE A 567 23.82 -13.02 1.06
N LEU A 568 23.44 -12.09 1.94
CA LEU A 568 22.11 -12.08 2.51
C LEU A 568 21.03 -11.53 1.57
N ILE A 569 21.34 -10.52 0.74
CA ILE A 569 20.35 -9.83 -0.10
C ILE A 569 20.41 -10.27 -1.57
N ALA A 570 21.56 -10.72 -2.06
CA ALA A 570 21.69 -11.22 -3.43
C ALA A 570 21.68 -12.76 -3.49
N VAL A 571 22.57 -13.41 -2.74
CA VAL A 571 22.75 -14.87 -2.83
C VAL A 571 21.58 -15.62 -2.19
N SER A 572 21.19 -15.24 -0.97
CA SER A 572 20.18 -15.98 -0.21
C SER A 572 18.80 -16.02 -0.90
N PRO A 573 18.24 -14.90 -1.42
CA PRO A 573 16.98 -14.95 -2.18
C PRO A 573 17.14 -15.75 -3.48
N GLY A 574 18.27 -15.57 -4.17
CA GLY A 574 18.57 -16.30 -5.40
C GLY A 574 18.64 -17.83 -5.23
N ILE A 575 18.86 -18.34 -4.01
CA ILE A 575 18.78 -19.77 -3.72
C ILE A 575 17.39 -20.13 -3.20
N CYS A 576 16.96 -19.47 -2.12
CA CYS A 576 15.79 -19.88 -1.35
C CYS A 576 14.49 -19.70 -2.15
N GLU A 577 14.32 -18.55 -2.81
CA GLU A 577 13.12 -18.27 -3.58
C GLU A 577 13.08 -19.10 -4.86
N GLU A 578 14.22 -19.33 -5.52
CA GLU A 578 14.26 -20.18 -6.72
C GLU A 578 13.89 -21.64 -6.40
N ILE A 579 14.31 -22.17 -5.25
CA ILE A 579 13.93 -23.51 -4.81
C ILE A 579 12.41 -23.64 -4.64
N LEU A 580 11.75 -22.63 -4.06
CA LEU A 580 10.30 -22.62 -3.92
C LEU A 580 9.61 -22.43 -5.28
N PHE A 581 9.95 -21.38 -6.02
CA PHE A 581 9.18 -20.98 -7.20
C PHE A 581 9.52 -21.77 -8.47
N ARG A 582 10.80 -22.01 -8.77
CA ARG A 582 11.24 -22.66 -10.02
C ARG A 582 11.40 -24.15 -9.83
N GLY A 583 11.95 -24.52 -8.68
CA GLY A 583 12.03 -25.90 -8.25
C GLY A 583 10.63 -26.46 -7.99
N PHE A 584 10.02 -26.13 -6.85
CA PHE A 584 8.79 -26.78 -6.42
C PHE A 584 7.56 -26.39 -7.26
N LEU A 585 7.22 -25.10 -7.33
CA LEU A 585 5.95 -24.64 -7.94
C LEU A 585 5.92 -24.79 -9.46
N GLN A 586 6.90 -24.23 -10.18
CA GLN A 586 6.92 -24.29 -11.65
C GLN A 586 6.99 -25.74 -12.14
N THR A 587 7.82 -26.61 -11.55
CA THR A 587 7.87 -28.05 -11.91
C THR A 587 6.53 -28.74 -11.68
N THR A 588 5.81 -28.37 -10.62
CA THR A 588 4.44 -28.88 -10.40
C THR A 588 3.50 -28.40 -11.50
N PHE A 589 3.51 -27.10 -11.82
CA PHE A 589 2.60 -26.53 -12.81
C PHE A 589 2.82 -27.07 -14.22
N GLU A 590 4.07 -27.28 -14.63
CA GLU A 590 4.42 -27.84 -15.94
C GLU A 590 3.89 -29.27 -16.16
N LYS A 591 3.52 -29.99 -15.10
CA LYS A 591 2.90 -31.32 -15.20
C LYS A 591 1.43 -31.28 -15.64
N TYR A 592 0.70 -30.23 -15.26
CA TYR A 592 -0.74 -30.13 -15.46
C TYR A 592 -1.13 -29.07 -16.49
N MET A 593 -0.17 -28.25 -16.92
CA MET A 593 -0.40 -27.10 -17.79
C MET A 593 0.71 -26.99 -18.85
N LYS A 594 0.46 -26.22 -19.92
CA LYS A 594 1.49 -25.96 -20.93
C LYS A 594 2.69 -25.24 -20.30
N PRO A 595 3.92 -25.44 -20.79
CA PRO A 595 5.12 -24.84 -20.19
C PRO A 595 5.03 -23.32 -19.98
N TRP A 596 4.59 -22.59 -21.00
CA TRP A 596 4.44 -21.14 -20.89
C TRP A 596 3.37 -20.71 -19.88
N THR A 597 2.26 -21.46 -19.76
CA THR A 597 1.25 -21.16 -18.74
C THR A 597 1.76 -21.42 -17.32
N ALA A 598 2.58 -22.45 -17.13
CA ALA A 598 3.24 -22.74 -15.87
C ALA A 598 4.28 -21.67 -15.48
N ILE A 599 5.10 -21.23 -16.45
CA ILE A 599 6.07 -20.14 -16.28
C ILE A 599 5.35 -18.84 -15.88
N LEU A 600 4.29 -18.46 -16.60
CA LEU A 600 3.54 -17.24 -16.33
C LEU A 600 2.87 -17.28 -14.94
N LEU A 601 2.27 -18.42 -14.57
CA LEU A 601 1.65 -18.58 -13.25
C LEU A 601 2.69 -18.50 -12.12
N ALA A 602 3.80 -19.23 -12.21
CA ALA A 602 4.86 -19.18 -11.22
C ALA A 602 5.51 -17.79 -11.10
N ALA A 603 5.71 -17.10 -12.23
CA ALA A 603 6.24 -15.75 -12.27
C ALA A 603 5.28 -14.70 -11.67
N PHE A 604 3.98 -14.85 -11.90
CA PHE A 604 2.97 -14.00 -11.27
C PHE A 604 2.95 -14.20 -9.75
N LEU A 605 2.93 -15.45 -9.29
CA LEU A 605 2.96 -15.77 -7.86
C LEU A 605 4.24 -15.27 -7.20
N PHE A 606 5.40 -15.36 -7.88
CA PHE A 606 6.66 -14.79 -7.43
C PHE A 606 6.59 -13.26 -7.23
N GLY A 607 5.99 -12.54 -8.19
CA GLY A 607 5.80 -11.09 -8.06
C GLY A 607 4.80 -10.72 -6.95
N ALA A 608 3.70 -11.47 -6.83
CA ALA A 608 2.70 -11.26 -5.78
C ALA A 608 3.25 -11.52 -4.37
N PHE A 609 4.19 -12.46 -4.23
CA PHE A 609 4.84 -12.80 -2.96
C PHE A 609 5.61 -11.63 -2.32
N HIS A 610 5.97 -10.62 -3.12
CA HIS A 610 6.64 -9.40 -2.65
C HIS A 610 5.71 -8.37 -2.00
N LEU A 611 4.38 -8.58 -2.02
CA LEU A 611 3.38 -7.76 -1.35
C LEU A 611 3.45 -6.25 -1.67
N SER A 612 3.91 -5.93 -2.87
CA SER A 612 4.08 -4.56 -3.33
C SER A 612 3.49 -4.37 -4.71
N ILE A 613 2.44 -3.56 -4.79
CA ILE A 613 1.67 -3.31 -6.02
C ILE A 613 2.56 -2.73 -7.13
N TYR A 614 3.42 -1.77 -6.79
CA TYR A 614 4.31 -1.14 -7.79
C TYR A 614 5.42 -2.09 -8.27
N ARG A 615 5.80 -3.10 -7.46
CA ARG A 615 6.79 -4.12 -7.84
C ARG A 615 6.19 -5.32 -8.56
N LEU A 616 4.87 -5.53 -8.48
CA LEU A 616 4.21 -6.73 -9.01
C LEU A 616 4.57 -6.98 -10.47
N ILE A 617 4.31 -6.01 -11.37
CA ILE A 617 4.59 -6.18 -12.80
C ILE A 617 6.09 -6.35 -13.09
N PRO A 618 7.00 -5.48 -12.61
CA PRO A 618 8.44 -5.64 -12.85
C PRO A 618 9.01 -6.97 -12.35
N THR A 619 8.61 -7.40 -11.14
CA THR A 619 9.10 -8.66 -10.54
C THR A 619 8.50 -9.89 -11.22
N THR A 620 7.25 -9.82 -11.72
CA THR A 620 6.70 -10.86 -12.58
C THR A 620 7.46 -10.99 -13.89
N ILE A 621 7.83 -9.88 -14.55
CA ILE A 621 8.65 -9.93 -15.78
C ILE A 621 10.00 -10.59 -15.51
N LEU A 622 10.70 -10.20 -14.45
CA LEU A 622 11.92 -10.86 -14.02
C LEU A 622 11.68 -12.35 -13.75
N GLY A 623 10.54 -12.67 -13.13
CA GLY A 623 10.13 -14.03 -12.85
C GLY A 623 9.92 -14.88 -14.09
N VAL A 624 9.41 -14.29 -15.18
CA VAL A 624 9.27 -14.95 -16.50
C VAL A 624 10.64 -15.24 -17.10
N ILE A 625 11.57 -14.29 -17.03
CA ILE A 625 12.95 -14.49 -17.52
C ILE A 625 13.60 -15.67 -16.80
N MET A 626 13.52 -15.71 -15.47
CA MET A 626 14.08 -16.79 -14.65
C MET A 626 13.37 -18.14 -14.90
N GLY A 627 12.05 -18.13 -15.04
CA GLY A 627 11.28 -19.33 -15.38
C GLY A 627 11.61 -19.87 -16.78
N TRP A 628 11.83 -19.00 -17.76
CA TRP A 628 12.29 -19.35 -19.10
C TRP A 628 13.71 -19.94 -19.09
N LEU A 629 14.65 -19.34 -18.36
CA LEU A 629 16.01 -19.90 -18.17
C LEU A 629 15.96 -21.31 -17.57
N CYS A 630 15.12 -21.50 -16.56
CA CYS A 630 14.97 -22.78 -15.88
C CYS A 630 14.34 -23.85 -16.79
N TYR A 631 13.30 -23.48 -17.55
CA TYR A 631 12.67 -24.36 -18.54
C TYR A 631 13.64 -24.73 -19.67
N ARG A 632 14.40 -23.73 -20.17
CA ARG A 632 15.29 -23.93 -21.31
C ARG A 632 16.51 -24.79 -20.99
N SER A 633 17.09 -24.62 -19.81
CA SER A 633 18.26 -25.38 -19.37
C SER A 633 17.92 -26.71 -18.70
N GLY A 634 16.66 -26.93 -18.30
CA GLY A 634 16.27 -28.04 -17.43
C GLY A 634 16.92 -28.00 -16.05
N SER A 635 17.55 -26.87 -15.67
CA SER A 635 18.33 -26.68 -14.46
C SER A 635 17.85 -25.45 -13.70
N ILE A 636 17.89 -25.50 -12.36
CA ILE A 636 17.56 -24.34 -11.53
C ILE A 636 18.71 -23.31 -11.47
N PHE A 637 19.96 -23.73 -11.67
CA PHE A 637 21.14 -22.89 -11.44
C PHE A 637 21.21 -21.65 -12.34
N PRO A 638 20.83 -21.69 -13.63
CA PRO A 638 20.74 -20.48 -14.46
C PRO A 638 19.80 -19.42 -13.90
N ALA A 639 18.66 -19.84 -13.35
CA ALA A 639 17.70 -18.95 -12.71
C ALA A 639 18.26 -18.38 -11.39
N MET A 640 18.92 -19.21 -10.57
CA MET A 640 19.62 -18.75 -9.36
C MET A 640 20.67 -17.68 -9.69
N LEU A 641 21.52 -17.92 -10.69
CA LEU A 641 22.54 -16.97 -11.11
C LEU A 641 21.91 -15.65 -11.59
N ALA A 642 20.86 -15.74 -12.42
CA ALA A 642 20.13 -14.57 -12.90
C ALA A 642 19.54 -13.74 -11.75
N HIS A 643 18.89 -14.40 -10.78
CA HIS A 643 18.32 -13.74 -9.61
C HIS A 643 19.42 -13.07 -8.76
N MET A 644 20.52 -13.78 -8.51
CA MET A 644 21.67 -13.23 -7.78
C MET A 644 22.23 -11.98 -8.47
N LEU A 645 22.39 -12.00 -9.79
CA LEU A 645 22.88 -10.86 -10.56
C LEU A 645 21.91 -9.66 -10.49
N ASN A 646 20.60 -9.89 -10.61
CA ASN A 646 19.61 -8.84 -10.48
C ASN A 646 19.66 -8.15 -9.10
N ASN A 647 19.73 -8.95 -8.04
CA ASN A 647 19.78 -8.42 -6.68
C ASN A 647 21.13 -7.77 -6.39
N ALA A 648 22.23 -8.35 -6.89
CA ALA A 648 23.57 -7.76 -6.82
C ALA A 648 23.63 -6.40 -7.52
N PHE A 649 22.98 -6.25 -8.68
CA PHE A 649 22.85 -4.95 -9.37
C PHE A 649 22.11 -3.93 -8.48
N SER A 650 20.96 -4.33 -7.94
CA SER A 650 20.13 -3.45 -7.10
C SER A 650 20.85 -2.97 -5.84
N ILE A 651 21.55 -3.88 -5.13
CA ILE A 651 22.32 -3.50 -3.94
C ILE A 651 23.60 -2.72 -4.28
N THR A 652 24.25 -3.02 -5.41
CA THR A 652 25.41 -2.24 -5.85
C THR A 652 24.99 -0.80 -6.11
N LEU A 653 23.87 -0.58 -6.79
CA LEU A 653 23.33 0.76 -7.01
C LEU A 653 23.01 1.48 -5.68
N SER A 654 22.33 0.78 -4.76
CA SER A 654 22.02 1.30 -3.42
C SER A 654 23.28 1.71 -2.65
N THR A 655 24.32 0.89 -2.69
CA THR A 655 25.57 1.13 -1.95
C THR A 655 26.43 2.23 -2.58
N LEU A 656 26.43 2.38 -3.91
CA LEU A 656 27.07 3.51 -4.58
C LEU A 656 26.42 4.84 -4.21
N VAL A 657 25.08 4.86 -4.10
CA VAL A 657 24.32 6.03 -3.63
C VAL A 657 24.58 6.30 -2.15
N GLU A 658 24.57 5.27 -1.29
CA GLU A 658 24.84 5.40 0.15
C GLU A 658 26.25 5.96 0.42
N ARG A 659 27.25 5.51 -0.35
CA ARG A 659 28.64 5.98 -0.28
C ARG A 659 28.87 7.33 -0.96
N LYS A 660 27.83 7.93 -1.55
CA LYS A 660 27.88 9.19 -2.29
C LYS A 660 28.86 9.17 -3.49
N ILE A 661 29.13 7.99 -4.04
CA ILE A 661 29.92 7.84 -5.28
C ILE A 661 29.07 8.30 -6.47
N ILE A 662 27.77 7.95 -6.45
CA ILE A 662 26.75 8.42 -7.38
C ILE A 662 25.66 9.11 -6.56
N THR A 663 25.07 10.16 -7.11
CA THR A 663 23.92 10.85 -6.52
C THR A 663 22.61 10.34 -7.08
N GLN A 664 21.53 10.40 -6.29
CA GLN A 664 20.20 10.06 -6.78
C GLN A 664 19.81 10.89 -8.01
N ALA A 665 20.26 12.16 -8.07
CA ALA A 665 20.02 13.03 -9.22
C ALA A 665 20.71 12.54 -10.50
N GLN A 666 21.91 11.96 -10.40
CA GLN A 666 22.60 11.37 -11.55
C GLN A 666 21.88 10.13 -12.08
N LEU A 667 21.24 9.34 -11.21
CA LEU A 667 20.41 8.22 -11.64
C LEU A 667 19.13 8.70 -12.34
N GLU A 668 18.48 9.72 -11.78
CA GLU A 668 17.29 10.34 -12.38
C GLU A 668 17.58 11.01 -13.74
N GLN A 669 18.81 11.50 -13.94
CA GLN A 669 19.28 12.12 -15.18
C GLN A 669 19.99 11.15 -16.11
N MET A 670 19.84 9.83 -15.92
CA MET A 670 20.44 8.87 -16.81
C MET A 670 19.95 9.08 -18.25
N PRO A 671 20.87 9.17 -19.23
CA PRO A 671 20.48 9.40 -20.60
C PRO A 671 19.73 8.19 -21.17
N TRP A 672 18.71 8.44 -21.98
CA TRP A 672 17.81 7.41 -22.54
C TRP A 672 18.56 6.33 -23.35
N TRP A 673 19.71 6.66 -23.97
CA TRP A 673 20.52 5.70 -24.73
C TRP A 673 21.08 4.58 -23.85
N PHE A 674 21.20 4.77 -22.54
CA PHE A 674 21.62 3.69 -21.64
C PHE A 674 20.59 2.56 -21.61
N LEU A 675 19.30 2.89 -21.65
CA LEU A 675 18.23 1.88 -21.72
C LEU A 675 18.24 1.14 -23.06
N VAL A 676 18.68 1.81 -24.14
CA VAL A 676 18.87 1.17 -25.45
C VAL A 676 20.03 0.18 -25.41
N LEU A 677 21.18 0.57 -24.84
CA LEU A 677 22.32 -0.35 -24.64
C LEU A 677 21.94 -1.53 -23.74
N ALA A 678 21.15 -1.28 -22.69
CA ALA A 678 20.61 -2.35 -21.85
C ALA A 678 19.71 -3.30 -22.65
N GLY A 679 18.85 -2.77 -23.54
CA GLY A 679 18.04 -3.57 -24.46
C GLY A 679 18.88 -4.43 -25.40
N ILE A 680 19.94 -3.87 -25.99
CA ILE A 680 20.88 -4.59 -26.86
C ILE A 680 21.58 -5.71 -26.08
N SER A 681 22.09 -5.40 -24.88
CA SER A 681 22.74 -6.38 -24.01
C SER A 681 21.79 -7.54 -23.65
N MET A 682 20.53 -7.22 -23.35
CA MET A 682 19.49 -8.21 -23.07
C MET A 682 19.27 -9.14 -24.27
N ILE A 683 19.11 -8.59 -25.47
CA ILE A 683 18.87 -9.37 -26.71
C ILE A 683 20.07 -10.25 -27.04
N THR A 684 21.30 -9.71 -26.96
CA THR A 684 22.53 -10.48 -27.20
C THR A 684 22.68 -11.62 -26.20
N GLY A 685 22.37 -11.39 -24.93
CA GLY A 685 22.35 -12.42 -23.90
C GLY A 685 21.34 -13.53 -24.22
N MET A 686 20.11 -13.17 -24.61
CA MET A 686 19.09 -14.13 -25.05
C MET A 686 19.56 -14.96 -26.25
N PHE A 687 20.20 -14.32 -27.24
CA PHE A 687 20.73 -15.00 -28.42
C PHE A 687 21.79 -16.04 -28.05
N ILE A 688 22.78 -15.69 -27.22
CA ILE A 688 23.82 -16.62 -26.76
C ILE A 688 23.19 -17.81 -26.02
N ILE A 689 22.19 -17.56 -25.16
CA ILE A 689 21.47 -18.63 -24.46
C ILE A 689 20.76 -19.56 -25.46
N LEU A 690 20.08 -19.00 -26.46
CA LEU A 690 19.37 -19.79 -27.47
C LEU A 690 20.31 -20.69 -28.28
N GLN A 691 21.54 -20.25 -28.55
CA GLN A 691 22.56 -21.02 -29.28
C GLN A 691 23.23 -22.09 -28.41
N THR A 692 23.36 -21.85 -27.11
CA THR A 692 24.14 -22.71 -26.19
C THR A 692 23.31 -23.69 -25.37
N SER A 693 21.98 -23.53 -25.39
CA SER A 693 21.05 -24.42 -24.71
C SER A 693 20.35 -25.34 -25.70
N THR A 694 20.38 -26.64 -25.45
CA THR A 694 19.53 -27.59 -26.16
C THR A 694 18.09 -27.45 -25.66
N PRO A 695 17.07 -27.36 -26.55
CA PRO A 695 15.69 -27.43 -26.12
C PRO A 695 15.45 -28.73 -25.35
N GLN A 696 14.71 -28.67 -24.25
CA GLN A 696 14.04 -29.85 -23.70
C GLN A 696 12.96 -30.31 -24.71
N LYS A 697 13.36 -30.86 -25.85
CA LYS A 697 12.46 -31.47 -26.84
C LYS A 697 11.92 -32.77 -26.23
N ASP A 698 10.60 -32.83 -26.10
CA ASP A 698 9.79 -34.05 -26.20
C ASP A 698 10.20 -35.27 -25.37
N GLN A 699 10.57 -35.10 -24.09
CA GLN A 699 10.30 -36.16 -23.10
C GLN A 699 8.82 -36.10 -22.69
N LYS A 700 7.91 -36.21 -23.66
CA LYS A 700 6.56 -36.72 -23.39
C LYS A 700 6.76 -38.21 -23.12
N ALA A 701 6.80 -38.60 -21.84
CA ALA A 701 6.28 -39.91 -21.51
C ALA A 701 4.84 -39.95 -22.07
N PRO A 702 4.42 -41.04 -22.74
CA PRO A 702 3.05 -41.13 -23.25
C PRO A 702 2.11 -40.82 -22.09
N LEU A 703 1.17 -39.91 -22.32
CA LEU A 703 0.01 -39.74 -21.45
C LEU A 703 -0.58 -41.13 -21.26
N GLN A 704 -0.30 -41.75 -20.10
CA GLN A 704 -1.05 -42.91 -19.66
C GLN A 704 -2.47 -42.39 -19.48
N THR A 705 -3.30 -42.64 -20.49
CA THR A 705 -4.74 -42.62 -20.36
C THR A 705 -5.09 -43.45 -19.14
N PRO A 706 -5.79 -42.90 -18.12
CA PRO A 706 -6.36 -43.74 -17.09
C PRO A 706 -7.41 -44.62 -17.78
N GLN A 707 -7.17 -45.94 -17.79
CA GLN A 707 -8.22 -46.94 -17.95
C GLN A 707 -9.07 -46.98 -16.69
#